data_AF-A0A7K1ZL86-F1
#
_entry.id   AF-A0A7K1ZL86-F1
#
_cell.length_a   1.000
_cell.length_b   1.000
_cell.length_c   1.000
_cell.angle_alpha   90.00
_cell.angle_beta   90.00
_cell.angle_gamma   90.00
#
_symmetry.space_group_name_H-M   'P 1'
#
loop_
_entity.id
_entity.type
_entity.pdbx_description
1 polymer ?
#
loop_
_entity_poly.entity_id
_entity_poly.type
_entity_poly.pdbx_seq_one_letter_code
_entity_poly.pdbx_strand_id
1 'polypeptide(L)'
;MKRNLVDLGEKTDQLFCRTTTPPSTTHTMQYQSHESASSRLLLFPLVCMSLVFLLSVRTSVAQDIDTQYNALKALYEATDGDNWTNNSGWDTTLTNPTVAELDDFFGVEVHSRYLVTWIGLPNNNLRGSIPAELGNISNLSWLDLANNALSGPIPPEFSKLSNVFFLSLSDNGLSGSIPPGLGQLAEVTDLRLGGNDLTGIIPSEMGNLASLGLLDIQGNDFFGKLPLTMVNLSELNYLNFGGQELCAPETPEFQAWLAGVGTVYGETCNALKNIPSHTGARIACTAGKAAEFECKSIDLLSHLSRRDIGAVSGILVNDIWGWTDPETNQEYALVGKENSVAIVDVTDQLNPVYLGSLHSHDPDAVAIWRDMKVYRNHMFVVADAQGHENGMQIFDLTQLRGVDRASLPATFIETANYQEIGSAHNVFVHEETGYAYLTGSKGGRGRCGVGLHIVSVQDPMNPTFAGCHHEPQIGRSFSPGYVHDVQCVIYRGPDATYHGREICVAPGEMAINIVDVTDKSNTVSVAVMTYPLVAYSHQGWFTDDHRYFIANDELDEANFRDSFRGTRTLFWDLNDLDDPVLLTEYFSPEKTVDHNLYVLENYAYLSNYESGLRILNIEDVANPVEIAYFDTDPVSNRVAFEYGVWSSYPYFKSGIVVVSSMEQGLFVLQPTTLSITASEKDEQVPEAFAVRGNHPNPFNPSTRILLDLPESAEVTIDVIDLLGRKMFTLNAGTVQAGKNKTVLLDTGRLASGTYLYQVIARSASNIQTGTGRMVLMK
;
A
#
# COMPACT_ATOMS: atom_id res chain seq x y z
N MET A 1 -20.32 26.73 37.48
CA MET A 1 -21.44 27.54 38.01
C MET A 1 -21.30 27.62 39.55
N LYS A 2 -21.70 28.70 40.25
CA LYS A 2 -21.45 28.87 41.71
C LYS A 2 -22.62 28.40 42.60
N ARG A 3 -22.30 28.02 43.86
CA ARG A 3 -23.16 27.51 44.95
C ARG A 3 -23.50 26.01 44.82
N ASN A 4 -23.60 25.21 45.90
CA ASN A 4 -24.02 25.53 47.27
C ASN A 4 -23.04 25.14 48.40
N LEU A 5 -23.20 25.81 49.54
CA LEU A 5 -22.74 25.39 50.87
C LEU A 5 -23.97 24.91 51.67
N VAL A 6 -23.83 23.85 52.45
CA VAL A 6 -24.69 23.55 53.62
C VAL A 6 -23.79 23.08 54.75
N ASP A 7 -24.02 23.62 55.94
CA ASP A 7 -23.29 23.39 57.19
C ASP A 7 -23.95 22.26 58.02
N LEU A 8 -23.19 21.59 58.89
CA LEU A 8 -23.70 21.07 60.18
C LEU A 8 -22.59 20.49 61.10
N GLY A 9 -22.21 21.26 62.13
CA GLY A 9 -22.21 20.76 63.51
C GLY A 9 -20.91 20.19 64.12
N GLU A 10 -20.31 20.94 65.05
CA GLU A 10 -19.32 20.43 66.00
C GLU A 10 -19.90 19.40 66.98
N LYS A 11 -19.08 18.45 67.43
CA LYS A 11 -19.14 17.93 68.81
C LYS A 11 -17.82 17.35 69.28
N THR A 12 -17.42 17.73 70.49
CA THR A 12 -16.24 17.23 71.21
C THR A 12 -16.51 15.88 71.87
N ASP A 13 -15.49 15.02 71.97
CA ASP A 13 -15.17 14.41 73.27
C ASP A 13 -13.71 13.88 73.37
N GLN A 14 -13.27 13.60 74.59
CA GLN A 14 -11.90 13.20 74.94
C GLN A 14 -11.71 11.68 74.95
N LEU A 15 -10.48 11.16 74.74
CA LEU A 15 -10.01 10.00 75.53
C LEU A 15 -8.48 9.90 75.68
N PHE A 16 -8.07 9.15 76.71
CA PHE A 16 -6.72 9.07 77.27
C PHE A 16 -5.75 8.18 76.48
N CYS A 17 -4.47 8.57 76.47
CA CYS A 17 -3.36 7.61 76.40
C CYS A 17 -3.19 6.89 77.75
N ARG A 18 -2.88 5.59 77.72
CA ARG A 18 -2.29 4.85 78.84
C ARG A 18 -1.16 3.96 78.35
N THR A 19 0.01 4.09 78.99
CA THR A 19 1.17 3.23 78.76
C THR A 19 1.21 2.08 79.77
N THR A 20 1.71 0.92 79.35
CA THR A 20 2.00 -0.23 80.22
C THR A 20 3.37 -0.80 79.87
N THR A 21 4.20 -1.03 80.89
CA THR A 21 5.56 -1.55 80.77
C THR A 21 5.65 -3.02 81.21
N PRO A 22 6.55 -3.80 80.60
CA PRO A 22 7.21 -4.93 81.26
C PRO A 22 8.61 -4.52 81.81
N PRO A 23 9.19 -5.30 82.75
CA PRO A 23 10.29 -4.81 83.59
C PRO A 23 11.71 -5.27 83.20
N SER A 24 12.68 -4.67 83.90
CA SER A 24 14.13 -4.88 83.83
C SER A 24 14.63 -6.28 84.24
N THR A 25 15.81 -6.65 83.72
CA THR A 25 16.82 -7.40 84.48
C THR A 25 18.13 -6.60 84.57
N THR A 26 18.87 -6.77 85.66
CA THR A 26 20.08 -6.01 86.01
C THR A 26 21.31 -6.93 86.02
N HIS A 27 22.49 -6.40 85.69
CA HIS A 27 23.72 -6.88 86.33
C HIS A 27 24.81 -5.80 86.49
N THR A 28 25.20 -5.64 87.76
CA THR A 28 26.50 -5.26 88.32
C THR A 28 27.70 -5.94 87.61
N MET A 29 28.97 -5.48 87.62
CA MET A 29 29.76 -4.40 88.28
C MET A 29 31.13 -4.29 87.51
N GLN A 30 32.12 -3.39 87.70
CA GLN A 30 32.47 -2.25 88.61
C GLN A 30 33.40 -1.27 87.81
N TYR A 31 34.38 -0.45 88.27
CA TYR A 31 35.05 -0.26 89.57
C TYR A 31 35.41 1.22 89.94
N GLN A 32 36.64 1.68 89.69
CA GLN A 32 37.30 2.90 90.20
C GLN A 32 38.32 3.42 89.14
N SER A 33 38.90 4.63 89.17
CA SER A 33 39.20 5.55 90.30
C SER A 33 39.31 7.04 89.90
N HIS A 34 39.15 7.94 90.89
CA HIS A 34 39.85 9.23 91.16
C HIS A 34 40.70 9.89 90.04
N GLU A 35 40.72 11.22 89.80
CA GLU A 35 40.06 12.42 90.39
C GLU A 35 40.38 13.66 89.50
N SER A 36 39.93 14.92 89.69
CA SER A 36 39.07 15.54 90.72
C SER A 36 38.16 16.67 90.18
N ALA A 37 38.64 17.92 90.05
CA ALA A 37 37.78 19.12 89.98
C ALA A 37 38.28 20.26 89.07
N SER A 38 37.38 20.83 88.26
CA SER A 38 36.97 22.25 88.33
C SER A 38 35.79 22.55 87.39
N SER A 39 34.98 23.57 87.72
CA SER A 39 33.74 23.87 87.01
C SER A 39 33.93 24.92 85.90
N ARG A 40 33.56 24.61 84.65
CA ARG A 40 32.93 25.57 83.70
C ARG A 40 32.45 24.93 82.38
N LEU A 41 31.14 25.03 82.15
CA LEU A 41 30.52 25.48 80.89
C LEU A 41 30.89 24.77 79.57
N LEU A 42 30.24 23.64 79.24
CA LEU A 42 30.12 23.14 77.86
C LEU A 42 28.69 22.66 77.56
N LEU A 43 27.91 23.50 76.86
CA LEU A 43 26.56 23.18 76.38
C LEU A 43 26.51 23.02 74.83
N PHE A 44 27.68 22.91 74.21
CA PHE A 44 27.87 23.08 72.76
C PHE A 44 27.75 21.86 71.83
N PRO A 45 28.02 20.60 72.21
CA PRO A 45 28.11 19.51 71.21
C PRO A 45 26.76 19.14 70.57
N LEU A 46 25.67 19.17 71.35
CA LEU A 46 24.31 18.90 70.86
C LEU A 46 23.80 19.97 69.87
N VAL A 47 24.20 21.23 70.04
CA VAL A 47 23.83 22.32 69.14
C VAL A 47 24.62 22.23 67.83
N CYS A 48 25.90 21.87 67.86
CA CYS A 48 26.68 21.65 66.64
C CYS A 48 26.15 20.46 65.81
N MET A 49 25.84 19.32 66.44
CA MET A 49 25.37 18.14 65.70
C MET A 49 24.00 18.36 65.05
N SER A 50 23.10 19.07 65.74
CA SER A 50 21.80 19.47 65.18
C SER A 50 21.91 20.56 64.11
N LEU A 51 22.83 21.53 64.23
CA LEU A 51 23.11 22.48 63.13
C LEU A 51 23.65 21.77 61.89
N VAL A 52 24.63 20.87 62.03
CA VAL A 52 25.20 20.13 60.89
C VAL A 52 24.13 19.30 60.18
N PHE A 53 23.24 18.63 60.93
CA PHE A 53 22.13 17.87 60.36
C PHE A 53 21.09 18.78 59.66
N LEU A 54 20.75 19.93 60.25
CA LEU A 54 19.86 20.92 59.64
C LEU A 54 20.48 21.58 58.39
N LEU A 55 21.81 21.75 58.36
CA LEU A 55 22.55 22.21 57.19
C LEU A 55 22.56 21.14 56.08
N SER A 56 22.85 19.87 56.40
CA SER A 56 22.87 18.80 55.40
C SER A 56 21.49 18.53 54.79
N VAL A 57 20.41 18.60 55.59
CA VAL A 57 19.03 18.49 55.09
C VAL A 57 18.65 19.70 54.24
N ARG A 58 19.09 20.92 54.58
CA ARG A 58 18.86 22.10 53.73
C ARG A 58 19.59 22.00 52.40
N THR A 59 20.82 21.49 52.37
CA THR A 59 21.55 21.29 51.11
C THR A 59 20.92 20.21 50.23
N SER A 60 20.40 19.11 50.80
CA SER A 60 19.74 18.08 50.01
C SER A 60 18.41 18.55 49.41
N VAL A 61 17.60 19.33 50.16
CA VAL A 61 16.33 19.87 49.65
C VAL A 61 16.57 20.93 48.57
N ALA A 62 17.57 21.80 48.71
CA ALA A 62 17.92 22.78 47.67
C ALA A 62 18.34 22.08 46.36
N GLN A 63 19.22 21.07 46.45
CA GLN A 63 19.70 20.29 45.31
C GLN A 63 18.57 19.54 44.59
N ASP A 64 17.52 19.11 45.31
CA ASP A 64 16.34 18.47 44.75
C ASP A 64 15.51 19.47 43.93
N ILE A 65 15.22 20.65 44.49
CA ILE A 65 14.49 21.73 43.80
C ILE A 65 15.26 22.22 42.56
N ASP A 66 16.57 22.40 42.65
CA ASP A 66 17.42 22.74 41.50
C ASP A 66 17.31 21.66 40.40
N THR A 67 17.29 20.37 40.76
CA THR A 67 17.17 19.26 39.80
C THR A 67 15.81 19.28 39.07
N GLN A 68 14.73 19.48 39.83
CA GLN A 68 13.37 19.55 39.28
C GLN A 68 13.16 20.79 38.41
N TYR A 69 13.68 21.95 38.83
CA TYR A 69 13.65 23.16 38.03
C TYR A 69 14.41 23.01 36.70
N ASN A 70 15.61 22.41 36.72
CA ASN A 70 16.36 22.17 35.48
C ASN A 70 15.62 21.21 34.53
N ALA A 71 14.87 20.24 35.06
CA ALA A 71 14.04 19.34 34.25
C ALA A 71 12.81 20.04 33.64
N LEU A 72 12.11 20.89 34.40
CA LEU A 72 11.03 21.75 33.88
C LEU A 72 11.58 22.73 32.84
N LYS A 73 12.70 23.40 33.14
CA LYS A 73 13.36 24.32 32.22
C LYS A 73 13.76 23.62 30.91
N ALA A 74 14.29 22.41 30.97
CA ALA A 74 14.58 21.62 29.77
C ALA A 74 13.33 21.33 28.95
N LEU A 75 12.18 21.07 29.59
CA LEU A 75 10.90 20.88 28.88
C LEU A 75 10.46 22.17 28.16
N TYR A 76 10.58 23.32 28.81
CA TYR A 76 10.30 24.62 28.20
C TYR A 76 11.23 24.92 27.00
N GLU A 77 12.54 24.77 27.18
CA GLU A 77 13.54 25.07 26.14
C GLU A 77 13.53 24.07 24.97
N ALA A 78 13.22 22.78 25.21
CA ALA A 78 13.20 21.75 24.17
C ALA A 78 11.87 21.66 23.39
N THR A 79 10.79 22.27 23.88
CA THR A 79 9.44 22.16 23.28
C THR A 79 8.79 23.50 22.92
N ASP A 80 9.60 24.51 22.62
CA ASP A 80 9.19 25.85 22.14
C ASP A 80 8.30 26.65 23.12
N GLY A 81 8.73 26.70 24.39
CA GLY A 81 8.00 27.30 25.52
C GLY A 81 7.49 28.73 25.33
N ASP A 82 8.19 29.55 24.57
CA ASP A 82 7.77 30.93 24.26
C ASP A 82 6.51 30.99 23.38
N ASN A 83 6.20 29.90 22.64
CA ASN A 83 5.08 29.78 21.70
C ASN A 83 3.98 28.78 22.16
N TRP A 84 4.02 28.30 23.41
CA TRP A 84 2.92 27.52 23.99
C TRP A 84 1.62 28.33 24.07
N THR A 85 0.47 27.65 23.99
CA THR A 85 -0.87 28.26 24.15
C THR A 85 -1.02 28.95 25.51
N ASN A 86 -0.41 28.39 26.56
CA ASN A 86 -0.28 28.98 27.87
C ASN A 86 1.06 28.59 28.53
N ASN A 87 1.91 29.59 28.75
CA ASN A 87 3.18 29.52 29.47
C ASN A 87 3.18 30.40 30.73
N SER A 88 2.00 30.74 31.28
CA SER A 88 1.87 31.61 32.45
C SER A 88 2.71 31.11 33.64
N GLY A 89 3.50 32.01 34.23
CA GLY A 89 4.34 31.74 35.41
C GLY A 89 5.71 31.14 35.12
N TRP A 90 5.94 30.55 33.94
CA TRP A 90 7.20 29.89 33.59
C TRP A 90 8.34 30.91 33.44
N ASP A 91 9.35 30.84 34.33
CA ASP A 91 10.56 31.68 34.29
C ASP A 91 11.81 30.79 34.17
N THR A 92 12.43 30.78 32.99
CA THR A 92 13.68 30.05 32.69
C THR A 92 14.95 30.79 33.13
N THR A 93 14.82 31.91 33.84
CA THR A 93 15.93 32.77 34.29
C THR A 93 16.18 32.76 35.81
N LEU A 94 15.37 32.03 36.58
CA LEU A 94 15.49 31.93 38.05
C LEU A 94 16.87 31.43 38.50
N THR A 95 17.35 31.96 39.63
CA THR A 95 18.63 31.57 40.23
C THR A 95 18.44 31.22 41.71
N ASN A 96 18.66 29.94 42.06
CA ASN A 96 18.21 29.33 43.33
C ASN A 96 16.67 29.35 43.45
N PRO A 97 15.95 28.70 42.52
CA PRO A 97 14.48 28.68 42.47
C PRO A 97 13.86 28.14 43.76
N THR A 98 12.69 28.64 44.11
CA THR A 98 11.91 28.22 45.26
C THR A 98 10.64 27.49 44.82
N VAL A 99 10.10 26.65 45.70
CA VAL A 99 8.90 25.86 45.39
C VAL A 99 7.66 26.70 45.08
N ALA A 100 7.53 27.89 45.65
CA ALA A 100 6.42 28.77 45.28
C ALA A 100 6.50 29.19 43.80
N GLU A 101 7.72 29.39 43.28
CA GLU A 101 7.93 29.74 41.87
C GLU A 101 7.70 28.52 40.96
N LEU A 102 8.02 27.28 41.39
CA LEU A 102 7.66 26.07 40.64
C LEU A 102 6.15 25.76 40.67
N ASP A 103 5.44 26.12 41.75
CA ASP A 103 3.99 25.92 41.91
C ASP A 103 3.16 27.02 41.21
N ASP A 104 3.78 28.17 40.90
CA ASP A 104 3.23 29.23 40.04
C ASP A 104 3.33 28.88 38.53
N PHE A 105 4.09 27.85 38.13
CA PHE A 105 4.22 27.44 36.72
C PHE A 105 2.93 26.75 36.24
N PHE A 106 2.28 27.31 35.21
CA PHE A 106 1.05 26.72 34.67
C PHE A 106 1.23 25.25 34.28
N GLY A 107 0.36 24.39 34.80
CA GLY A 107 0.38 22.94 34.56
C GLY A 107 1.20 22.13 35.56
N VAL A 108 1.92 22.77 36.49
CA VAL A 108 2.70 22.10 37.55
C VAL A 108 1.93 22.12 38.87
N GLU A 109 2.01 21.05 39.67
CA GLU A 109 1.64 21.09 41.10
C GLU A 109 2.75 20.49 41.98
N VAL A 110 3.08 21.18 43.08
CA VAL A 110 4.14 20.81 44.02
C VAL A 110 3.57 20.38 45.37
N HIS A 111 3.85 19.13 45.77
CA HIS A 111 3.34 18.60 47.03
C HIS A 111 4.12 19.08 48.26
N SER A 112 3.51 18.88 49.44
CA SER A 112 3.92 19.39 50.78
C SER A 112 5.33 19.00 51.30
N ARG A 113 6.17 18.38 50.47
CA ARG A 113 7.59 18.08 50.73
C ARG A 113 8.58 18.84 49.83
N TYR A 114 8.12 19.81 49.04
CA TYR A 114 8.91 20.56 48.06
C TYR A 114 9.24 19.75 46.78
N LEU A 115 8.30 18.92 46.33
CA LEU A 115 8.49 17.95 45.24
C LEU A 115 7.36 18.07 44.21
N VAL A 116 7.70 18.31 42.95
CA VAL A 116 6.80 18.31 41.79
C VAL A 116 6.18 16.91 41.68
N THR A 117 4.86 16.85 41.79
CA THR A 117 4.07 15.60 41.72
C THR A 117 3.17 15.53 40.50
N TRP A 118 2.90 16.65 39.85
CA TRP A 118 2.00 16.76 38.71
C TRP A 118 2.62 17.63 37.63
N ILE A 119 2.55 17.18 36.37
CA ILE A 119 2.77 17.97 35.16
C ILE A 119 1.63 17.66 34.19
N GLY A 120 0.81 18.66 33.89
CA GLY A 120 -0.30 18.57 32.95
C GLY A 120 -0.30 19.75 31.98
N LEU A 121 0.19 19.51 30.76
CA LEU A 121 0.24 20.47 29.65
C LEU A 121 -0.49 19.97 28.38
N PRO A 122 -1.66 19.29 28.47
CA PRO A 122 -2.35 18.83 27.27
C PRO A 122 -2.95 20.00 26.48
N ASN A 123 -3.09 19.85 25.16
CA ASN A 123 -3.68 20.87 24.26
C ASN A 123 -2.94 22.23 24.28
N ASN A 124 -1.62 22.24 24.53
CA ASN A 124 -0.86 23.46 24.85
C ASN A 124 0.15 23.91 23.75
N ASN A 125 0.13 23.29 22.56
CA ASN A 125 1.01 23.59 21.42
C ASN A 125 2.52 23.43 21.73
N LEU A 126 2.89 22.46 22.57
CA LEU A 126 4.30 22.06 22.74
C LEU A 126 4.84 21.52 21.40
N ARG A 127 6.06 21.93 20.99
CA ARG A 127 6.67 21.61 19.69
C ARG A 127 8.15 21.26 19.83
N GLY A 128 8.51 20.02 19.52
CA GLY A 128 9.88 19.51 19.65
C GLY A 128 9.96 18.24 20.51
N SER A 129 11.16 17.88 20.94
CA SER A 129 11.39 16.59 21.60
C SER A 129 11.24 16.63 23.12
N ILE A 130 10.66 15.57 23.68
CA ILE A 130 10.61 15.37 25.14
C ILE A 130 12.04 15.22 25.68
N PRO A 131 12.50 16.04 26.64
CA PRO A 131 13.86 15.97 27.18
C PRO A 131 14.03 14.79 28.14
N ALA A 132 15.21 14.16 28.10
CA ALA A 132 15.60 13.07 29.00
C ALA A 132 15.70 13.52 30.47
N GLU A 133 15.96 14.81 30.68
CA GLU A 133 16.00 15.48 31.98
C GLU A 133 14.68 15.35 32.76
N LEU A 134 13.53 15.24 32.08
CA LEU A 134 12.23 15.08 32.73
C LEU A 134 12.17 13.79 33.56
N GLY A 135 12.88 12.74 33.14
CA GLY A 135 13.08 11.51 33.91
C GLY A 135 13.80 11.68 35.25
N ASN A 136 14.38 12.85 35.55
CA ASN A 136 15.00 13.11 36.84
C ASN A 136 13.99 13.59 37.91
N ILE A 137 12.73 13.91 37.55
CA ILE A 137 11.66 14.22 38.51
C ILE A 137 11.07 12.90 39.06
N SER A 138 11.87 12.15 39.82
CA SER A 138 11.49 10.80 40.29
C SER A 138 10.26 10.75 41.21
N ASN A 139 9.84 11.90 41.76
CA ASN A 139 8.65 12.04 42.60
C ASN A 139 7.37 12.37 41.80
N LEU A 140 7.46 12.51 40.48
CA LEU A 140 6.31 12.74 39.60
C LEU A 140 5.31 11.59 39.73
N SER A 141 4.03 11.92 39.82
CA SER A 141 2.92 10.96 39.97
C SER A 141 1.93 11.01 38.79
N TRP A 142 1.83 12.17 38.15
CA TRP A 142 1.00 12.42 36.97
C TRP A 142 1.80 13.17 35.91
N LEU A 143 1.83 12.64 34.69
CA LEU A 143 2.40 13.30 33.51
C LEU A 143 1.40 13.22 32.36
N ASP A 144 0.90 14.38 31.93
CA ASP A 144 0.01 14.52 30.79
C ASP A 144 0.53 15.59 29.82
N LEU A 145 0.95 15.14 28.63
CA LEU A 145 1.43 15.97 27.53
C LEU A 145 0.60 15.74 26.25
N ALA A 146 -0.61 15.18 26.38
CA ALA A 146 -1.40 14.74 25.23
C ALA A 146 -1.93 15.89 24.34
N ASN A 147 -2.22 15.61 23.07
CA ASN A 147 -2.75 16.58 22.11
C ASN A 147 -1.80 17.79 21.95
N ASN A 148 -0.57 17.52 21.53
CA ASN A 148 0.47 18.51 21.26
C ASN A 148 1.17 18.17 19.92
N ALA A 149 2.27 18.86 19.61
CA ALA A 149 3.11 18.59 18.43
C ALA A 149 4.54 18.18 18.86
N LEU A 150 4.63 17.34 19.89
CA LEU A 150 5.88 16.73 20.33
C LEU A 150 6.36 15.71 19.30
N SER A 151 7.68 15.53 19.19
CA SER A 151 8.26 14.61 18.20
C SER A 151 9.55 13.92 18.66
N GLY A 152 9.92 12.84 17.96
CA GLY A 152 11.05 11.99 18.32
C GLY A 152 10.70 10.98 19.43
N PRO A 153 11.71 10.29 20.01
CA PRO A 153 11.46 9.13 20.86
C PRO A 153 11.06 9.48 22.29
N ILE A 154 10.27 8.58 22.89
CA ILE A 154 10.03 8.57 24.34
C ILE A 154 11.38 8.34 25.05
N PRO A 155 11.83 9.21 25.97
CA PRO A 155 13.14 9.05 26.61
C PRO A 155 13.24 7.78 27.46
N PRO A 156 14.26 6.92 27.28
CA PRO A 156 14.49 5.74 28.14
C PRO A 156 14.62 6.08 29.63
N GLU A 157 15.05 7.30 29.95
CA GLU A 157 15.09 7.87 31.29
C GLU A 157 13.74 7.90 32.01
N PHE A 158 12.61 7.80 31.30
CA PHE A 158 11.28 7.70 31.92
C PHE A 158 11.16 6.46 32.83
N SER A 159 11.98 5.42 32.64
CA SER A 159 12.11 4.28 33.56
C SER A 159 12.44 4.66 35.01
N LYS A 160 12.97 5.86 35.26
CA LYS A 160 13.25 6.40 36.60
C LYS A 160 12.00 6.94 37.33
N LEU A 161 10.90 7.17 36.63
CA LEU A 161 9.69 7.86 37.14
C LEU A 161 8.81 6.94 37.99
N SER A 162 9.40 6.22 38.95
CA SER A 162 8.81 5.05 39.62
C SER A 162 7.54 5.31 40.44
N ASN A 163 7.11 6.57 40.60
CA ASN A 163 5.89 6.96 41.33
C ASN A 163 4.74 7.38 40.39
N VAL A 164 4.95 7.37 39.06
CA VAL A 164 3.93 7.76 38.08
C VAL A 164 2.82 6.71 38.00
N PHE A 165 1.61 7.10 38.39
CA PHE A 165 0.40 6.30 38.19
C PHE A 165 -0.32 6.65 36.88
N PHE A 166 -0.21 7.89 36.40
CA PHE A 166 -0.82 8.36 35.15
C PHE A 166 0.24 8.91 34.19
N LEU A 167 0.39 8.27 33.02
CA LEU A 167 1.26 8.70 31.93
C LEU A 167 0.47 8.80 30.62
N SER A 168 0.33 10.02 30.10
CA SER A 168 -0.38 10.31 28.86
C SER A 168 0.49 11.13 27.91
N LEU A 169 0.81 10.54 26.76
CA LEU A 169 1.57 11.13 25.65
C LEU A 169 0.79 11.03 24.33
N SER A 170 -0.51 10.77 24.38
CA SER A 170 -1.33 10.52 23.18
C SER A 170 -1.43 11.75 22.27
N ASP A 171 -1.79 11.52 21.00
CA ASP A 171 -2.10 12.57 20.03
C ASP A 171 -0.92 13.56 19.86
N ASN A 172 0.22 13.03 19.40
CA ASN A 172 1.49 13.71 19.15
C ASN A 172 2.19 13.05 17.93
N GLY A 173 3.42 13.48 17.58
CA GLY A 173 4.26 12.87 16.53
C GLY A 173 5.49 12.14 17.09
N LEU A 174 5.34 11.44 18.22
CA LEU A 174 6.43 10.70 18.86
C LEU A 174 6.76 9.44 18.06
N SER A 175 8.04 9.13 17.88
CA SER A 175 8.49 8.11 16.94
C SER A 175 9.55 7.16 17.49
N GLY A 176 9.72 6.00 16.84
CA GLY A 176 10.59 4.93 17.34
C GLY A 176 9.90 4.03 18.37
N SER A 177 10.65 3.12 19.00
CA SER A 177 10.07 2.07 19.85
C SER A 177 9.86 2.48 21.31
N ILE A 178 8.82 1.91 21.94
CA ILE A 178 8.61 1.95 23.39
C ILE A 178 9.89 1.47 24.10
N PRO A 179 10.55 2.29 24.94
CA PRO A 179 11.71 1.84 25.70
C PRO A 179 11.33 0.71 26.66
N PRO A 180 12.01 -0.46 26.63
CA PRO A 180 11.69 -1.58 27.53
C PRO A 180 11.76 -1.23 29.03
N GLY A 181 12.52 -0.18 29.38
CA GLY A 181 12.57 0.38 30.73
C GLY A 181 11.24 0.95 31.25
N LEU A 182 10.26 1.27 30.38
CA LEU A 182 8.92 1.67 30.83
C LEU A 182 8.20 0.55 31.59
N GLY A 183 8.55 -0.72 31.33
CA GLY A 183 8.11 -1.88 32.10
C GLY A 183 8.58 -1.93 33.57
N GLN A 184 9.27 -0.88 34.05
CA GLN A 184 9.71 -0.74 35.45
C GLN A 184 8.79 0.18 36.28
N LEU A 185 7.79 0.81 35.64
CA LEU A 185 6.84 1.75 36.28
C LEU A 185 5.74 1.00 37.05
N ALA A 186 6.11 0.31 38.14
CA ALA A 186 5.23 -0.60 38.87
C ALA A 186 3.92 0.03 39.42
N GLU A 187 3.89 1.34 39.66
CA GLU A 187 2.73 2.08 40.15
C GLU A 187 1.78 2.56 39.03
N VAL A 188 2.12 2.38 37.74
CA VAL A 188 1.33 2.90 36.61
C VAL A 188 -0.03 2.20 36.49
N THR A 189 -1.13 2.98 36.57
CA THR A 189 -2.51 2.52 36.36
C THR A 189 -3.01 2.86 34.96
N ASP A 190 -2.56 3.99 34.43
CA ASP A 190 -3.04 4.62 33.21
C ASP A 190 -1.87 4.93 32.28
N LEU A 191 -1.76 4.20 31.17
CA LEU A 191 -0.78 4.47 30.13
C LEU A 191 -1.46 4.72 28.77
N ARG A 192 -1.30 5.94 28.24
CA ARG A 192 -1.83 6.37 26.94
C ARG A 192 -0.71 6.85 26.03
N LEU A 193 -0.47 6.11 24.95
CA LEU A 193 0.49 6.41 23.88
C LEU A 193 -0.18 6.47 22.49
N GLY A 194 -1.50 6.24 22.41
CA GLY A 194 -2.24 6.20 21.16
C GLY A 194 -2.14 7.48 20.31
N GLY A 195 -2.25 7.37 18.99
CA GLY A 195 -2.12 8.52 18.07
C GLY A 195 -0.70 9.12 18.07
N ASN A 196 0.28 8.32 17.65
CA ASN A 196 1.69 8.69 17.50
C ASN A 196 2.35 7.84 16.40
N ASP A 197 3.58 8.16 16.01
CA ASP A 197 4.39 7.44 15.01
C ASP A 197 5.29 6.34 15.64
N LEU A 198 4.88 5.75 16.77
CA LEU A 198 5.73 4.80 17.51
C LEU A 198 5.77 3.43 16.81
N THR A 199 6.97 2.89 16.63
CA THR A 199 7.24 1.72 15.77
C THR A 199 7.69 0.49 16.57
N GLY A 200 7.63 -0.69 15.95
CA GLY A 200 8.31 -1.89 16.44
C GLY A 200 7.40 -2.88 17.18
N ILE A 201 8.01 -3.83 17.89
CA ILE A 201 7.28 -4.75 18.76
C ILE A 201 7.09 -4.13 20.15
N ILE A 202 5.97 -4.46 20.80
CA ILE A 202 5.74 -4.09 22.21
C ILE A 202 6.73 -4.88 23.10
N PRO A 203 7.48 -4.23 24.02
CA PRO A 203 8.42 -4.92 24.90
C PRO A 203 7.76 -5.94 25.83
N SER A 204 8.43 -7.07 26.08
CA SER A 204 7.95 -8.11 27.00
C SER A 204 7.79 -7.60 28.44
N GLU A 205 8.58 -6.60 28.78
CA GLU A 205 8.67 -5.91 30.06
C GLU A 205 7.39 -5.14 30.39
N MET A 206 6.54 -4.82 29.39
CA MET A 206 5.21 -4.24 29.63
C MET A 206 4.30 -5.17 30.46
N GLY A 207 4.55 -6.48 30.44
CA GLY A 207 3.85 -7.47 31.29
C GLY A 207 4.26 -7.45 32.77
N ASN A 208 5.17 -6.55 33.18
CA ASN A 208 5.53 -6.37 34.59
C ASN A 208 4.70 -5.28 35.30
N LEU A 209 3.87 -4.53 34.56
CA LEU A 209 3.11 -3.37 35.04
C LEU A 209 1.87 -3.81 35.83
N ALA A 210 2.08 -4.47 36.97
CA ALA A 210 1.02 -5.16 37.72
C ALA A 210 -0.18 -4.27 38.14
N SER A 211 0.01 -2.96 38.25
CA SER A 211 -1.03 -1.99 38.62
C SER A 211 -1.85 -1.45 37.42
N LEU A 212 -1.48 -1.81 36.18
CA LEU A 212 -2.00 -1.22 34.95
C LEU A 212 -3.46 -1.60 34.71
N GLY A 213 -4.37 -0.64 34.92
CA GLY A 213 -5.81 -0.78 34.69
C GLY A 213 -6.25 -0.37 33.27
N LEU A 214 -5.49 0.53 32.62
CA LEU A 214 -5.77 1.03 31.28
C LEU A 214 -4.50 1.15 30.45
N LEU A 215 -4.49 0.48 29.28
CA LEU A 215 -3.49 0.62 28.23
C LEU A 215 -4.17 1.07 26.93
N ASP A 216 -3.77 2.24 26.41
CA ASP A 216 -4.14 2.68 25.07
C ASP A 216 -2.89 2.96 24.24
N ILE A 217 -2.71 2.15 23.20
CA ILE A 217 -1.62 2.19 22.22
C ILE A 217 -2.17 2.17 20.79
N GLN A 218 -3.42 2.58 20.56
CA GLN A 218 -4.06 2.57 19.24
C GLN A 218 -3.40 3.53 18.23
N GLY A 219 -3.54 3.29 16.93
CA GLY A 219 -3.11 4.25 15.89
C GLY A 219 -1.63 4.63 16.03
N ASN A 220 -0.77 3.63 15.93
CA ASN A 220 0.69 3.71 15.95
C ASN A 220 1.25 2.72 14.91
N ASP A 221 2.57 2.70 14.71
CA ASP A 221 3.26 1.78 13.81
C ASP A 221 3.75 0.48 14.50
N PHE A 222 3.07 0.06 15.57
CA PHE A 222 3.41 -1.17 16.26
C PHE A 222 3.02 -2.40 15.44
N PHE A 223 3.86 -3.43 15.48
CA PHE A 223 3.67 -4.64 14.69
C PHE A 223 3.90 -5.94 15.46
N GLY A 224 3.28 -7.01 14.95
CA GLY A 224 3.50 -8.38 15.41
C GLY A 224 2.46 -8.81 16.45
N LYS A 225 2.90 -9.54 17.47
CA LYS A 225 1.99 -10.12 18.48
C LYS A 225 2.17 -9.42 19.82
N LEU A 226 1.06 -9.16 20.52
CA LEU A 226 1.11 -8.71 21.91
C LEU A 226 1.94 -9.70 22.77
N PRO A 227 2.81 -9.24 23.68
CA PRO A 227 3.68 -10.13 24.45
C PRO A 227 2.90 -11.09 25.34
N LEU A 228 3.26 -12.38 25.31
CA LEU A 228 2.64 -13.39 26.17
C LEU A 228 2.76 -13.08 27.68
N THR A 229 3.71 -12.22 28.08
CA THR A 229 3.85 -11.71 29.45
C THR A 229 2.70 -10.81 29.90
N MET A 230 1.88 -10.26 28.99
CA MET A 230 0.72 -9.43 29.36
C MET A 230 -0.34 -10.20 30.18
N VAL A 231 -0.35 -11.53 30.15
CA VAL A 231 -1.27 -12.34 30.99
C VAL A 231 -1.06 -12.16 32.51
N ASN A 232 0.06 -11.55 32.91
CA ASN A 232 0.34 -11.18 34.29
C ASN A 232 -0.38 -9.90 34.74
N LEU A 233 -0.96 -9.12 33.82
CA LEU A 233 -1.65 -7.86 34.12
C LEU A 233 -3.06 -8.19 34.64
N SER A 234 -3.19 -8.36 35.96
CA SER A 234 -4.45 -8.77 36.60
C SER A 234 -5.49 -7.67 36.73
N GLU A 235 -5.05 -6.41 36.83
CA GLU A 235 -5.94 -5.26 37.03
C GLU A 235 -6.41 -4.64 35.70
N LEU A 236 -5.91 -5.10 34.55
CA LEU A 236 -6.16 -4.51 33.24
C LEU A 236 -7.63 -4.67 32.83
N ASN A 237 -8.35 -3.54 32.81
CA ASN A 237 -9.76 -3.48 32.49
C ASN A 237 -10.04 -2.79 31.13
N TYR A 238 -9.09 -2.00 30.61
CA TYR A 238 -9.18 -1.40 29.27
C TYR A 238 -7.88 -1.65 28.50
N LEU A 239 -8.01 -2.23 27.30
CA LEU A 239 -6.90 -2.49 26.38
C LEU A 239 -7.29 -2.06 24.96
N ASN A 240 -6.63 -1.03 24.43
CA ASN A 240 -6.77 -0.64 23.03
C ASN A 240 -5.43 -0.74 22.29
N PHE A 241 -5.42 -1.57 21.25
CA PHE A 241 -4.30 -1.77 20.33
C PHE A 241 -4.78 -1.79 18.86
N GLY A 242 -5.97 -1.26 18.56
CA GLY A 242 -6.51 -1.21 17.20
C GLY A 242 -5.81 -0.22 16.27
N GLY A 243 -6.10 -0.32 14.97
CA GLY A 243 -5.62 0.62 13.95
C GLY A 243 -4.13 0.51 13.61
N GLN A 244 -3.55 -0.69 13.72
CA GLN A 244 -2.12 -0.97 13.47
C GLN A 244 -1.87 -2.46 13.26
N GLU A 245 -0.62 -2.84 12.94
CA GLU A 245 -0.23 -4.22 12.62
C GLU A 245 0.03 -5.13 13.85
N LEU A 246 -0.54 -4.77 15.01
CA LEU A 246 -0.55 -5.61 16.22
C LEU A 246 -1.75 -6.55 16.25
N CYS A 247 -1.52 -7.74 16.80
CA CYS A 247 -2.58 -8.71 17.05
C CYS A 247 -2.42 -9.44 18.39
N ALA A 248 -3.53 -9.91 18.95
CA ALA A 248 -3.53 -10.73 20.17
C ALA A 248 -3.21 -12.22 19.89
N PRO A 249 -2.19 -12.82 20.54
CA PRO A 249 -1.85 -14.24 20.41
C PRO A 249 -3.04 -15.19 20.57
N GLU A 250 -3.19 -16.15 19.65
CA GLU A 250 -4.25 -17.17 19.67
C GLU A 250 -4.04 -18.28 20.73
N THR A 251 -3.07 -18.14 21.65
CA THR A 251 -2.82 -19.18 22.65
C THR A 251 -4.00 -19.23 23.64
N PRO A 252 -4.48 -20.41 24.06
CA PRO A 252 -5.65 -20.52 24.93
C PRO A 252 -5.52 -19.76 26.26
N GLU A 253 -4.30 -19.63 26.78
CA GLU A 253 -3.97 -18.86 27.97
C GLU A 253 -4.13 -17.34 27.74
N PHE A 254 -3.58 -16.81 26.63
CA PHE A 254 -3.71 -15.40 26.29
C PHE A 254 -5.16 -15.03 25.96
N GLN A 255 -5.87 -15.88 25.21
CA GLN A 255 -7.28 -15.66 24.88
C GLN A 255 -8.19 -15.74 26.11
N ALA A 256 -7.88 -16.61 27.09
CA ALA A 256 -8.61 -16.66 28.35
C ALA A 256 -8.37 -15.44 29.24
N TRP A 257 -7.15 -14.88 29.26
CA TRP A 257 -6.84 -13.61 29.91
C TRP A 257 -7.54 -12.43 29.21
N LEU A 258 -7.42 -12.35 27.89
CA LEU A 258 -8.00 -11.27 27.07
C LEU A 258 -9.52 -11.20 27.20
N ALA A 259 -10.20 -12.34 27.26
CA ALA A 259 -11.64 -12.43 27.52
C ALA A 259 -12.05 -12.04 28.95
N GLY A 260 -11.10 -11.83 29.85
CA GLY A 260 -11.30 -11.26 31.19
C GLY A 260 -11.13 -9.73 31.27
N VAL A 261 -10.49 -9.11 30.27
CA VAL A 261 -10.32 -7.65 30.19
C VAL A 261 -11.67 -7.00 29.83
N GLY A 262 -12.11 -6.03 30.64
CA GLY A 262 -13.47 -5.47 30.56
C GLY A 262 -13.83 -4.80 29.22
N THR A 263 -12.87 -4.13 28.59
CA THR A 263 -12.99 -3.51 27.26
C THR A 263 -11.73 -3.79 26.45
N VAL A 264 -11.89 -4.36 25.26
CA VAL A 264 -10.79 -4.66 24.33
C VAL A 264 -11.10 -4.09 22.93
N TYR A 265 -10.12 -3.43 22.32
CA TYR A 265 -10.15 -2.97 20.93
C TYR A 265 -8.86 -3.42 20.21
N GLY A 266 -9.01 -4.16 19.11
CA GLY A 266 -7.92 -4.76 18.33
C GLY A 266 -8.24 -6.20 17.90
N GLU A 267 -7.51 -6.74 16.91
CA GLU A 267 -7.79 -8.08 16.35
C GLU A 267 -6.97 -9.20 17.02
N THR A 268 -7.47 -10.44 16.95
CA THR A 268 -6.68 -11.64 17.24
C THR A 268 -5.74 -11.95 16.07
N CYS A 269 -4.64 -12.68 16.34
CA CYS A 269 -3.61 -12.98 15.34
C CYS A 269 -4.03 -14.00 14.28
N ASN A 270 -4.99 -13.64 13.43
CA ASN A 270 -5.30 -14.39 12.22
C ASN A 270 -4.05 -14.44 11.31
N ALA A 271 -3.38 -15.60 11.31
CA ALA A 271 -2.15 -15.81 10.54
C ALA A 271 -2.35 -15.69 9.01
N LEU A 272 -3.60 -15.73 8.55
CA LEU A 272 -3.98 -15.59 7.14
C LEU A 272 -4.23 -14.12 6.72
N LYS A 273 -4.31 -13.17 7.67
CA LYS A 273 -4.33 -11.72 7.38
C LYS A 273 -2.92 -11.12 7.32
N ASN A 274 -2.08 -11.43 8.31
CA ASN A 274 -0.76 -10.81 8.46
C ASN A 274 0.35 -11.76 8.00
N ILE A 275 0.39 -12.02 6.69
CA ILE A 275 1.30 -12.99 6.07
C ILE A 275 2.73 -12.41 5.97
N PRO A 276 3.76 -13.13 6.47
CA PRO A 276 5.15 -12.72 6.30
C PRO A 276 5.64 -13.00 4.88
N SER A 277 6.55 -12.15 4.39
CA SER A 277 7.14 -12.23 3.05
C SER A 277 7.79 -13.59 2.75
N HIS A 278 7.37 -14.24 1.65
CA HIS A 278 7.96 -15.47 1.15
C HIS A 278 9.07 -15.16 0.13
N THR A 279 10.34 -15.45 0.46
CA THR A 279 11.49 -15.22 -0.43
C THR A 279 12.51 -16.37 -0.39
N GLY A 280 13.43 -16.40 -1.35
CA GLY A 280 14.54 -17.35 -1.43
C GLY A 280 14.22 -18.72 -2.04
N ALA A 281 12.95 -19.07 -2.25
CA ALA A 281 12.56 -20.34 -2.87
C ALA A 281 11.20 -20.26 -3.58
N ARG A 282 11.14 -20.78 -4.81
CA ARG A 282 9.89 -21.00 -5.56
C ARG A 282 9.02 -22.04 -4.86
N ILE A 283 7.76 -21.68 -4.59
CA ILE A 283 6.75 -22.55 -4.00
C ILE A 283 5.79 -22.98 -5.10
N ALA A 284 5.90 -24.24 -5.53
CA ALA A 284 5.12 -24.77 -6.63
C ALA A 284 3.66 -25.02 -6.25
N CYS A 285 2.74 -24.66 -7.14
CA CYS A 285 1.31 -24.86 -6.97
C CYS A 285 0.98 -26.36 -7.00
N THR A 286 0.72 -26.95 -5.82
CA THR A 286 0.54 -28.39 -5.66
C THR A 286 -0.66 -28.69 -4.80
N ALA A 287 -1.48 -29.66 -5.25
CA ALA A 287 -2.75 -30.02 -4.62
C ALA A 287 -3.73 -28.84 -4.38
N GLY A 288 -3.63 -27.76 -5.18
CA GLY A 288 -4.48 -26.57 -5.08
C GLY A 288 -3.92 -25.43 -4.23
N LYS A 289 -2.69 -25.55 -3.69
CA LYS A 289 -2.07 -24.49 -2.87
C LYS A 289 -0.60 -24.22 -3.19
N ALA A 290 -0.19 -22.99 -2.92
CA ALA A 290 1.21 -22.55 -2.85
C ALA A 290 1.36 -21.74 -1.55
N ALA A 291 2.09 -22.30 -0.57
CA ALA A 291 2.00 -21.87 0.83
C ALA A 291 0.53 -21.95 1.33
N GLU A 292 0.05 -20.92 2.01
CA GLU A 292 -1.35 -20.79 2.46
C GLU A 292 -2.35 -20.45 1.33
N PHE A 293 -1.88 -19.82 0.25
CA PHE A 293 -2.69 -19.31 -0.87
C PHE A 293 -3.33 -20.44 -1.69
N GLU A 294 -4.57 -20.25 -2.15
CA GLU A 294 -5.23 -21.14 -3.12
C GLU A 294 -4.68 -20.86 -4.54
N CYS A 295 -4.42 -21.89 -5.33
CA CYS A 295 -3.86 -21.71 -6.68
C CYS A 295 -4.25 -22.83 -7.65
N LYS A 296 -4.19 -22.51 -8.94
CA LYS A 296 -4.31 -23.43 -10.06
C LYS A 296 -3.33 -22.99 -11.13
N SER A 297 -2.30 -23.79 -11.39
CA SER A 297 -1.34 -23.56 -12.49
C SER A 297 -0.54 -22.25 -12.42
N ILE A 298 -0.40 -21.64 -11.24
CA ILE A 298 0.45 -20.46 -11.00
C ILE A 298 1.31 -20.71 -9.76
N ASP A 299 2.62 -20.75 -9.93
CA ASP A 299 3.57 -20.92 -8.84
C ASP A 299 3.90 -19.56 -8.19
N LEU A 300 4.14 -19.57 -6.88
CA LEU A 300 4.66 -18.41 -6.16
C LEU A 300 6.19 -18.39 -6.28
N LEU A 301 6.76 -17.33 -6.88
CA LEU A 301 8.22 -17.15 -6.91
C LEU A 301 8.70 -16.40 -5.66
N SER A 302 8.00 -15.32 -5.31
CA SER A 302 8.17 -14.59 -4.05
C SER A 302 6.95 -13.72 -3.74
N HIS A 303 6.86 -13.29 -2.48
CA HIS A 303 5.88 -12.35 -1.97
C HIS A 303 6.58 -11.42 -0.98
N LEU A 304 6.35 -10.11 -1.10
CA LEU A 304 6.75 -9.10 -0.14
C LEU A 304 5.51 -8.50 0.53
N SER A 305 5.43 -8.65 1.84
CA SER A 305 4.43 -8.00 2.68
C SER A 305 4.48 -6.47 2.53
N ARG A 306 3.34 -5.82 2.75
CA ARG A 306 3.22 -4.34 2.77
C ARG A 306 4.38 -3.64 3.48
N ARG A 307 4.70 -4.08 4.70
CA ARG A 307 5.77 -3.52 5.53
C ARG A 307 7.13 -3.54 4.82
N ASP A 308 7.46 -4.64 4.14
CA ASP A 308 8.75 -4.84 3.49
C ASP A 308 8.89 -4.05 2.17
N ILE A 309 7.79 -3.49 1.64
CA ILE A 309 7.76 -2.46 0.57
C ILE A 309 7.43 -1.05 1.09
N GLY A 310 7.57 -0.85 2.41
CA GLY A 310 7.39 0.44 3.07
C GLY A 310 5.96 0.98 3.04
N ALA A 311 4.95 0.10 3.01
CA ALA A 311 3.59 0.42 3.45
C ALA A 311 3.50 0.03 4.93
N VAL A 312 3.61 1.02 5.81
CA VAL A 312 3.46 0.91 7.28
C VAL A 312 2.18 1.63 7.71
N SER A 313 1.93 1.83 9.01
CA SER A 313 0.82 2.69 9.50
C SER A 313 -0.59 2.26 9.05
N GLY A 314 -0.76 1.01 8.60
CA GLY A 314 -2.00 0.53 7.98
C GLY A 314 -2.19 0.90 6.50
N ILE A 315 -1.25 1.64 5.88
CA ILE A 315 -1.29 2.09 4.49
C ILE A 315 -1.57 0.92 3.54
N LEU A 316 -2.52 1.07 2.62
CA LEU A 316 -2.82 0.08 1.58
C LEU A 316 -1.97 0.28 0.32
N VAL A 317 -1.79 -0.82 -0.43
CA VAL A 317 -1.26 -0.78 -1.81
C VAL A 317 -2.39 -0.75 -2.83
N ASN A 318 -2.16 -0.16 -3.99
CA ASN A 318 -3.15 -0.01 -5.07
C ASN A 318 -2.55 -0.42 -6.44
N ASP A 319 -2.55 0.41 -7.48
CA ASP A 319 -2.20 -0.04 -8.84
C ASP A 319 -0.72 -0.48 -8.97
N ILE A 320 -0.44 -1.28 -9.99
CA ILE A 320 0.89 -1.82 -10.26
C ILE A 320 1.26 -1.71 -11.74
N TRP A 321 2.47 -1.24 -11.99
CA TRP A 321 3.07 -1.26 -13.32
C TRP A 321 4.47 -1.88 -13.29
N GLY A 322 4.98 -2.24 -14.46
CA GLY A 322 6.34 -2.73 -14.63
C GLY A 322 7.17 -1.82 -15.53
N TRP A 323 8.47 -1.77 -15.25
CA TRP A 323 9.47 -1.22 -16.17
C TRP A 323 10.58 -2.26 -16.39
N THR A 324 10.92 -2.52 -17.65
CA THR A 324 12.17 -3.20 -18.00
C THR A 324 13.16 -2.15 -18.50
N ASP A 325 14.29 -1.98 -17.82
CA ASP A 325 15.33 -1.03 -18.25
C ASP A 325 15.93 -1.48 -19.61
N PRO A 326 15.82 -0.68 -20.68
CA PRO A 326 16.30 -1.07 -22.01
C PRO A 326 17.84 -1.17 -22.12
N GLU A 327 18.61 -0.66 -21.15
CA GLU A 327 20.08 -0.76 -21.13
C GLU A 327 20.58 -1.91 -20.25
N THR A 328 19.99 -2.11 -19.07
CA THR A 328 20.44 -3.16 -18.13
C THR A 328 19.65 -4.46 -18.18
N ASN A 329 18.43 -4.43 -18.74
CA ASN A 329 17.43 -5.50 -18.67
C ASN A 329 17.03 -5.90 -17.24
N GLN A 330 17.18 -4.99 -16.26
CA GLN A 330 16.56 -5.14 -14.94
C GLN A 330 15.05 -4.90 -15.05
N GLU A 331 14.27 -5.72 -14.35
CA GLU A 331 12.81 -5.66 -14.28
C GLU A 331 12.40 -5.10 -12.92
N TYR A 332 11.58 -4.04 -12.91
CA TYR A 332 11.16 -3.34 -11.69
C TYR A 332 9.64 -3.27 -11.59
N ALA A 333 9.09 -3.72 -10.47
CA ALA A 333 7.70 -3.48 -10.09
C ALA A 333 7.56 -2.08 -9.46
N LEU A 334 6.56 -1.35 -9.92
CA LEU A 334 6.19 0.00 -9.49
C LEU A 334 4.83 -0.14 -8.82
N VAL A 335 4.79 -0.10 -7.49
CA VAL A 335 3.61 -0.44 -6.68
C VAL A 335 3.06 0.82 -6.02
N GLY A 336 1.82 1.17 -6.34
CA GLY A 336 1.11 2.31 -5.77
C GLY A 336 0.78 2.09 -4.31
N LYS A 337 0.87 3.16 -3.52
CA LYS A 337 0.48 3.26 -2.12
C LYS A 337 -0.31 4.55 -1.92
N GLU A 338 -1.11 4.63 -0.86
CA GLU A 338 -1.94 5.81 -0.61
C GLU A 338 -1.13 7.13 -0.54
N ASN A 339 0.10 7.09 -0.01
CA ASN A 339 0.97 8.26 0.17
C ASN A 339 2.19 8.36 -0.77
N SER A 340 2.48 7.34 -1.58
CA SER A 340 3.73 7.23 -2.35
C SER A 340 3.68 6.10 -3.40
N VAL A 341 4.75 5.90 -4.17
CA VAL A 341 4.95 4.71 -5.04
C VAL A 341 6.19 3.96 -4.58
N ALA A 342 6.04 2.70 -4.18
CA ALA A 342 7.15 1.80 -3.89
C ALA A 342 7.80 1.29 -5.17
N ILE A 343 9.13 1.22 -5.19
CA ILE A 343 9.91 0.72 -6.32
C ILE A 343 10.67 -0.53 -5.86
N VAL A 344 10.42 -1.65 -6.53
CA VAL A 344 10.99 -2.97 -6.20
C VAL A 344 11.70 -3.54 -7.43
N ASP A 345 13.00 -3.85 -7.30
CA ASP A 345 13.71 -4.66 -8.29
C ASP A 345 13.26 -6.13 -8.17
N VAL A 346 12.65 -6.65 -9.23
CA VAL A 346 12.16 -8.05 -9.33
C VAL A 346 13.03 -8.91 -10.26
N THR A 347 14.21 -8.41 -10.67
CA THR A 347 15.13 -9.11 -11.58
C THR A 347 15.62 -10.45 -11.00
N ASP A 348 15.83 -10.52 -9.67
CA ASP A 348 15.84 -11.80 -8.95
C ASP A 348 14.43 -12.05 -8.41
N GLN A 349 13.67 -12.83 -9.17
CA GLN A 349 12.27 -13.17 -8.90
C GLN A 349 12.06 -13.92 -7.58
N LEU A 350 13.10 -14.53 -7.01
CA LEU A 350 13.04 -15.23 -5.73
C LEU A 350 13.44 -14.31 -4.57
N ASN A 351 14.24 -13.28 -4.83
CA ASN A 351 14.73 -12.33 -3.84
C ASN A 351 14.53 -10.86 -4.28
N PRO A 352 13.28 -10.38 -4.50
CA PRO A 352 13.06 -9.00 -4.90
C PRO A 352 13.58 -8.01 -3.86
N VAL A 353 14.07 -6.86 -4.32
CA VAL A 353 14.70 -5.84 -3.47
C VAL A 353 13.90 -4.55 -3.54
N TYR A 354 13.22 -4.20 -2.45
CA TYR A 354 12.61 -2.88 -2.27
C TYR A 354 13.71 -1.80 -2.25
N LEU A 355 13.71 -0.95 -3.27
CA LEU A 355 14.72 0.10 -3.46
C LEU A 355 14.37 1.40 -2.72
N GLY A 356 13.09 1.61 -2.40
CA GLY A 356 12.62 2.87 -1.83
C GLY A 356 11.29 3.34 -2.40
N SER A 357 10.86 4.53 -2.00
CA SER A 357 9.59 5.11 -2.44
C SER A 357 9.75 6.49 -3.08
N LEU A 358 9.04 6.73 -4.17
CA LEU A 358 8.74 8.06 -4.69
C LEU A 358 7.61 8.67 -3.86
N HIS A 359 7.88 9.76 -3.15
CA HIS A 359 6.89 10.41 -2.31
C HIS A 359 5.87 11.21 -3.15
N SER A 360 4.70 11.52 -2.56
CA SER A 360 3.72 12.46 -3.14
C SER A 360 4.31 13.84 -3.39
N HIS A 361 3.76 14.56 -4.36
CA HIS A 361 4.07 15.98 -4.59
C HIS A 361 3.63 16.84 -3.39
N ASP A 362 2.42 16.56 -2.91
CA ASP A 362 1.85 17.13 -1.68
C ASP A 362 1.94 16.06 -0.56
N PRO A 363 2.78 16.25 0.48
CA PRO A 363 2.92 15.28 1.57
C PRO A 363 1.67 15.14 2.44
N ASP A 364 0.81 16.17 2.49
CA ASP A 364 -0.43 16.16 3.28
C ASP A 364 -1.58 15.46 2.52
N ALA A 365 -1.36 15.12 1.24
CA ALA A 365 -2.35 14.50 0.37
C ALA A 365 -2.40 12.97 0.50
N VAL A 366 -3.21 12.50 1.45
CA VAL A 366 -3.65 11.09 1.48
C VAL A 366 -4.56 10.84 0.27
N ALA A 367 -4.04 10.12 -0.72
CA ALA A 367 -4.82 9.67 -1.87
C ALA A 367 -5.32 8.25 -1.60
N ILE A 368 -6.63 8.03 -1.74
CA ILE A 368 -7.24 6.70 -1.56
C ILE A 368 -6.70 5.66 -2.57
N TRP A 369 -6.21 6.10 -3.73
CA TRP A 369 -5.44 5.27 -4.67
C TRP A 369 -4.60 6.13 -5.63
N ARG A 370 -3.68 5.45 -6.33
CA ARG A 370 -2.82 6.01 -7.38
C ARG A 370 -2.81 5.08 -8.58
N ASP A 371 -2.52 5.67 -9.73
CA ASP A 371 -2.22 4.98 -10.97
C ASP A 371 -0.84 5.46 -11.45
N MET A 372 0.00 4.54 -11.93
CA MET A 372 1.16 4.86 -12.75
C MET A 372 1.21 4.08 -14.07
N LYS A 373 1.76 4.74 -15.09
CA LYS A 373 2.19 4.11 -16.35
C LYS A 373 3.57 4.62 -16.74
N VAL A 374 4.26 3.90 -17.61
CA VAL A 374 5.63 4.21 -18.03
C VAL A 374 5.70 4.48 -19.52
N TYR A 375 6.45 5.51 -19.91
CA TYR A 375 6.78 5.77 -21.30
C TYR A 375 8.28 6.04 -21.46
N ARG A 376 8.93 5.25 -22.32
CA ARG A 376 10.41 5.18 -22.46
C ARG A 376 11.05 4.80 -21.11
N ASN A 377 11.68 5.76 -20.44
CA ASN A 377 12.30 5.60 -19.12
C ASN A 377 11.67 6.53 -18.07
N HIS A 378 10.47 7.06 -18.30
CA HIS A 378 9.80 7.95 -17.35
C HIS A 378 8.50 7.31 -16.84
N MET A 379 8.34 7.26 -15.53
CA MET A 379 7.07 6.92 -14.88
C MET A 379 6.23 8.19 -14.75
N PHE A 380 4.95 8.08 -15.07
CA PHE A 380 3.93 9.12 -14.90
C PHE A 380 2.95 8.61 -13.84
N VAL A 381 2.71 9.40 -12.79
CA VAL A 381 1.89 9.00 -11.63
C VAL A 381 0.77 10.03 -11.42
N VAL A 382 -0.45 9.54 -11.20
CA VAL A 382 -1.61 10.35 -10.77
C VAL A 382 -2.18 9.81 -9.46
N ALA A 383 -3.05 10.59 -8.82
CA ALA A 383 -3.63 10.28 -7.53
C ALA A 383 -5.01 10.96 -7.39
N ASP A 384 -6.04 10.24 -6.90
CA ASP A 384 -7.38 10.82 -6.65
C ASP A 384 -7.44 11.56 -5.29
N ALA A 385 -6.47 12.44 -5.07
CA ALA A 385 -6.39 13.33 -3.92
C ALA A 385 -7.29 14.56 -4.13
N GLN A 386 -8.57 14.44 -3.79
CA GLN A 386 -9.52 15.55 -3.94
C GLN A 386 -9.22 16.68 -2.94
N GLY A 387 -9.08 17.91 -3.47
CA GLY A 387 -8.74 19.10 -2.70
C GLY A 387 -7.25 19.48 -2.70
N HIS A 388 -6.38 18.60 -3.20
CA HIS A 388 -4.93 18.80 -3.28
C HIS A 388 -4.46 19.08 -4.72
N GLU A 389 -3.26 19.62 -4.88
CA GLU A 389 -2.65 19.98 -6.19
C GLU A 389 -1.45 19.07 -6.54
N ASN A 390 -1.61 17.74 -6.45
CA ASN A 390 -0.56 16.78 -6.82
C ASN A 390 -0.18 16.82 -8.31
N GLY A 391 -1.13 17.17 -9.17
CA GLY A 391 -0.97 17.15 -10.62
C GLY A 391 -0.79 15.74 -11.17
N MET A 392 0.06 15.60 -12.18
CA MET A 392 0.67 14.33 -12.57
C MET A 392 2.18 14.43 -12.34
N GLN A 393 2.72 13.59 -11.46
CA GLN A 393 4.15 13.53 -11.16
C GLN A 393 4.88 12.76 -12.27
N ILE A 394 6.11 13.17 -12.62
CA ILE A 394 6.97 12.48 -13.58
C ILE A 394 8.30 12.14 -12.93
N PHE A 395 8.74 10.90 -13.03
CA PHE A 395 10.01 10.40 -12.48
C PHE A 395 10.87 9.71 -13.54
N ASP A 396 12.10 10.18 -13.74
CA ASP A 396 13.10 9.52 -14.58
C ASP A 396 13.63 8.25 -13.90
N LEU A 397 13.22 7.08 -14.41
CA LEU A 397 13.57 5.77 -13.89
C LEU A 397 15.05 5.41 -14.12
N THR A 398 15.77 6.10 -15.00
CA THR A 398 17.21 5.85 -15.18
C THR A 398 18.03 6.15 -13.92
N GLN A 399 17.49 6.96 -13.00
CA GLN A 399 18.08 7.21 -11.68
C GLN A 399 18.23 5.92 -10.85
N LEU A 400 17.37 4.92 -11.05
CA LEU A 400 17.42 3.63 -10.33
C LEU A 400 18.73 2.86 -10.57
N ARG A 401 19.36 3.06 -11.74
CA ARG A 401 20.64 2.44 -12.11
C ARG A 401 21.81 2.84 -11.20
N GLY A 402 21.69 3.95 -10.47
CA GLY A 402 22.73 4.51 -9.60
C GLY A 402 22.51 4.26 -8.10
N VAL A 403 21.45 3.54 -7.71
CA VAL A 403 21.08 3.35 -6.30
C VAL A 403 22.05 2.41 -5.58
N ASP A 404 22.66 2.88 -4.49
CA ASP A 404 23.51 2.04 -3.64
C ASP A 404 22.65 1.10 -2.80
N ARG A 405 22.81 -0.21 -3.01
CA ARG A 405 22.09 -1.23 -2.24
C ARG A 405 22.50 -1.30 -0.76
N ALA A 406 23.60 -0.64 -0.37
CA ALA A 406 24.02 -0.53 1.03
C ALA A 406 23.28 0.58 1.81
N SER A 407 22.54 1.47 1.14
CA SER A 407 21.81 2.60 1.76
C SER A 407 20.29 2.54 1.51
N LEU A 408 19.72 1.34 1.40
CA LEU A 408 18.29 1.13 1.21
C LEU A 408 17.51 1.17 2.55
N PRO A 409 16.22 1.54 2.54
CA PRO A 409 15.46 2.05 1.39
C PRO A 409 15.77 3.52 1.10
N ALA A 410 15.74 3.91 -0.17
CA ALA A 410 15.90 5.30 -0.59
C ALA A 410 14.58 6.09 -0.56
N THR A 411 14.69 7.41 -0.46
CA THR A 411 13.58 8.34 -0.75
C THR A 411 13.83 8.97 -2.11
N PHE A 412 12.87 8.81 -3.02
CA PHE A 412 12.88 9.43 -4.33
C PHE A 412 11.91 10.62 -4.35
N ILE A 413 12.26 11.63 -5.16
CA ILE A 413 11.40 12.78 -5.48
C ILE A 413 11.19 12.83 -6.99
N GLU A 414 10.08 13.44 -7.42
CA GLU A 414 9.77 13.64 -8.82
C GLU A 414 10.83 14.47 -9.55
N THR A 415 10.94 14.24 -10.85
CA THR A 415 11.85 14.96 -11.75
C THR A 415 11.14 16.13 -12.43
N ALA A 416 9.82 16.01 -12.67
CA ALA A 416 8.94 17.09 -13.13
C ALA A 416 7.49 16.87 -12.64
N ASN A 417 6.63 17.89 -12.82
CA ASN A 417 5.21 17.85 -12.46
C ASN A 417 4.35 18.55 -13.53
N TYR A 418 3.16 18.00 -13.82
CA TYR A 418 2.17 18.57 -14.73
C TYR A 418 0.95 19.12 -13.97
N GLN A 419 0.93 20.44 -13.78
CA GLN A 419 -0.02 21.18 -12.93
C GLN A 419 -1.23 21.78 -13.67
N GLU A 420 -1.62 21.25 -14.83
CA GLU A 420 -2.85 21.70 -15.51
C GLU A 420 -4.12 21.02 -14.94
N ILE A 421 -3.94 19.92 -14.21
CA ILE A 421 -4.90 19.26 -13.32
C ILE A 421 -4.40 19.36 -11.85
N GLY A 422 -5.27 19.08 -10.87
CA GLY A 422 -4.90 18.98 -9.46
C GLY A 422 -4.83 17.53 -8.97
N SER A 423 -5.80 16.72 -9.40
CA SER A 423 -5.85 15.26 -9.24
C SER A 423 -6.48 14.61 -10.48
N ALA A 424 -6.19 13.33 -10.69
CA ALA A 424 -6.79 12.48 -11.72
C ALA A 424 -6.92 11.07 -11.17
N HIS A 425 -7.86 10.30 -11.74
CA HIS A 425 -8.22 8.98 -11.24
C HIS A 425 -7.28 7.92 -11.81
N ASN A 426 -7.29 7.74 -13.14
CA ASN A 426 -6.34 6.90 -13.87
C ASN A 426 -5.55 7.72 -14.93
N VAL A 427 -4.47 7.12 -15.42
CA VAL A 427 -3.63 7.60 -16.53
C VAL A 427 -3.35 6.44 -17.48
N PHE A 428 -3.70 6.59 -18.75
CA PHE A 428 -3.21 5.73 -19.83
C PHE A 428 -2.12 6.45 -20.61
N VAL A 429 -1.07 5.74 -21.08
CA VAL A 429 -0.04 6.32 -21.96
C VAL A 429 0.15 5.46 -23.20
N HIS A 430 -0.13 6.02 -24.37
CA HIS A 430 -0.02 5.31 -25.64
C HIS A 430 1.42 5.40 -26.18
N GLU A 431 2.16 4.30 -26.11
CA GLU A 431 3.59 4.29 -26.43
C GLU A 431 3.91 4.60 -27.91
N GLU A 432 3.05 4.22 -28.86
CA GLU A 432 3.30 4.47 -30.30
C GLU A 432 3.24 5.98 -30.64
N THR A 433 2.40 6.76 -29.95
CA THR A 433 2.16 8.17 -30.27
C THR A 433 2.74 9.14 -29.24
N GLY A 434 3.03 8.68 -28.02
CA GLY A 434 3.56 9.50 -26.93
C GLY A 434 2.54 10.48 -26.35
N TYR A 435 1.26 10.11 -26.32
CA TYR A 435 0.20 10.84 -25.62
C TYR A 435 -0.24 10.10 -24.36
N ALA A 436 -0.42 10.86 -23.28
CA ALA A 436 -1.07 10.43 -22.06
C ALA A 436 -2.53 10.91 -22.04
N TYR A 437 -3.40 10.10 -21.46
CA TYR A 437 -4.84 10.31 -21.38
C TYR A 437 -5.23 10.16 -19.91
N LEU A 438 -5.60 11.28 -19.27
CA LEU A 438 -5.93 11.33 -17.85
C LEU A 438 -7.46 11.30 -17.70
N THR A 439 -7.94 10.53 -16.73
CA THR A 439 -9.37 10.31 -16.49
C THR A 439 -9.80 10.86 -15.13
N GLY A 440 -11.11 10.95 -14.87
CA GLY A 440 -11.69 11.43 -13.62
C GLY A 440 -11.12 12.76 -13.09
N SER A 441 -10.61 13.63 -13.97
CA SER A 441 -9.72 14.74 -13.60
C SER A 441 -10.43 15.87 -12.84
N LYS A 442 -9.75 16.41 -11.82
CA LYS A 442 -10.28 17.40 -10.86
C LYS A 442 -9.22 18.48 -10.56
N GLY A 443 -9.66 19.67 -10.17
CA GLY A 443 -8.79 20.77 -9.72
C GLY A 443 -7.80 21.31 -10.77
N GLY A 444 -6.75 21.98 -10.30
CA GLY A 444 -5.70 22.58 -11.11
C GLY A 444 -6.18 23.72 -12.00
N ARG A 445 -5.48 23.94 -13.12
CA ARG A 445 -5.77 25.06 -14.04
C ARG A 445 -7.00 24.85 -14.93
N GLY A 446 -7.53 23.63 -14.97
CA GLY A 446 -8.90 23.31 -15.37
C GLY A 446 -9.21 23.45 -16.86
N ARG A 447 -9.25 22.32 -17.59
CA ARG A 447 -9.53 22.31 -19.04
C ARG A 447 -10.66 21.38 -19.48
N CYS A 448 -10.65 20.11 -19.05
CA CYS A 448 -11.58 19.09 -19.57
C CYS A 448 -12.71 18.67 -18.61
N GLY A 449 -12.68 19.14 -17.36
CA GLY A 449 -13.56 18.63 -16.31
C GLY A 449 -13.31 17.13 -16.07
N VAL A 450 -14.38 16.38 -15.83
CA VAL A 450 -14.35 14.93 -15.54
C VAL A 450 -14.16 14.01 -16.76
N GLY A 451 -14.12 14.58 -17.97
CA GLY A 451 -13.87 13.83 -19.20
C GLY A 451 -12.39 13.47 -19.40
N LEU A 452 -12.06 12.97 -20.59
CA LEU A 452 -10.69 12.68 -21.00
C LEU A 452 -9.89 13.98 -21.12
N HIS A 453 -8.77 14.05 -20.40
CA HIS A 453 -7.80 15.15 -20.48
C HIS A 453 -6.51 14.66 -21.16
N ILE A 454 -6.23 15.19 -22.35
CA ILE A 454 -5.21 14.65 -23.26
C ILE A 454 -3.93 15.48 -23.16
N VAL A 455 -2.78 14.82 -22.97
CA VAL A 455 -1.46 15.41 -22.74
C VAL A 455 -0.45 14.81 -23.70
N SER A 456 0.36 15.64 -24.39
CA SER A 456 1.55 15.16 -25.10
C SER A 456 2.68 14.95 -24.09
N VAL A 457 3.20 13.72 -24.03
CA VAL A 457 4.36 13.31 -23.22
C VAL A 457 5.56 12.93 -24.11
N GLN A 458 5.55 13.38 -25.37
CA GLN A 458 6.62 13.15 -26.34
C GLN A 458 7.97 13.73 -25.90
N ASP A 459 7.93 14.82 -25.12
CA ASP A 459 8.97 15.23 -24.19
C ASP A 459 8.45 14.97 -22.75
N PRO A 460 8.88 13.87 -22.10
CA PRO A 460 8.44 13.52 -20.74
C PRO A 460 8.69 14.60 -19.69
N MET A 461 9.71 15.45 -19.88
CA MET A 461 10.11 16.46 -18.91
C MET A 461 9.34 17.78 -19.07
N ASN A 462 8.67 17.98 -20.21
CA ASN A 462 7.85 19.16 -20.50
C ASN A 462 6.48 18.75 -21.08
N PRO A 463 5.66 17.97 -20.34
CA PRO A 463 4.36 17.51 -20.81
C PRO A 463 3.43 18.69 -21.10
N THR A 464 2.71 18.63 -22.23
CA THR A 464 1.89 19.75 -22.72
C THR A 464 0.45 19.34 -22.98
N PHE A 465 -0.49 20.21 -22.63
CA PHE A 465 -1.92 19.99 -22.92
C PHE A 465 -2.18 19.90 -24.43
N ALA A 466 -2.87 18.84 -24.86
CA ALA A 466 -3.16 18.55 -26.26
C ALA A 466 -4.65 18.66 -26.62
N GLY A 467 -5.56 18.38 -25.68
CA GLY A 467 -7.01 18.51 -25.93
C GLY A 467 -7.88 17.79 -24.90
N CYS A 468 -9.17 17.65 -25.22
CA CYS A 468 -10.17 17.01 -24.36
C CYS A 468 -11.06 16.06 -25.18
N HIS A 469 -11.70 15.10 -24.50
CA HIS A 469 -12.94 14.49 -24.97
C HIS A 469 -13.98 14.42 -23.84
N HIS A 470 -15.26 14.54 -24.19
CA HIS A 470 -16.38 14.53 -23.25
C HIS A 470 -17.68 14.09 -23.95
N GLU A 471 -18.18 12.92 -23.58
CA GLU A 471 -19.46 12.36 -24.04
C GLU A 471 -20.46 12.40 -22.87
N PRO A 472 -21.43 13.33 -22.84
CA PRO A 472 -22.34 13.48 -21.69
C PRO A 472 -23.16 12.23 -21.33
N GLN A 473 -23.29 11.26 -22.25
CA GLN A 473 -24.15 10.09 -22.10
C GLN A 473 -23.55 8.95 -21.25
N ILE A 474 -22.23 8.91 -21.03
CA ILE A 474 -21.60 7.79 -20.30
C ILE A 474 -21.65 7.96 -18.78
N GLY A 475 -21.34 9.15 -18.26
CA GLY A 475 -21.21 9.42 -16.83
C GLY A 475 -22.54 9.46 -16.04
N ARG A 476 -22.47 9.19 -14.73
CA ARG A 476 -23.65 9.27 -13.83
C ARG A 476 -24.29 10.66 -13.83
N SER A 477 -25.57 10.74 -13.48
CA SER A 477 -26.37 11.98 -13.56
C SER A 477 -25.87 13.17 -12.72
N PHE A 478 -25.02 12.92 -11.71
CA PHE A 478 -24.34 13.94 -10.91
C PHE A 478 -22.90 14.25 -11.39
N SER A 479 -22.36 13.46 -12.33
CA SER A 479 -21.07 13.63 -12.98
C SER A 479 -21.16 13.27 -14.47
N PRO A 480 -21.98 13.99 -15.28
CA PRO A 480 -22.23 13.60 -16.67
C PRO A 480 -20.93 13.63 -17.49
N GLY A 481 -20.73 12.64 -18.35
CA GLY A 481 -19.49 12.50 -19.13
C GLY A 481 -18.20 12.41 -18.30
N TYR A 482 -18.28 11.89 -17.08
CA TYR A 482 -17.13 11.33 -16.38
C TYR A 482 -16.59 10.12 -17.14
N VAL A 483 -15.27 10.07 -17.28
CA VAL A 483 -14.54 8.89 -17.78
C VAL A 483 -13.78 8.29 -16.62
N HIS A 484 -13.92 6.98 -16.42
CA HIS A 484 -13.28 6.24 -15.34
C HIS A 484 -11.88 5.80 -15.74
N ASP A 485 -11.77 5.08 -16.86
CA ASP A 485 -10.52 4.59 -17.44
C ASP A 485 -10.56 4.70 -18.97
N VAL A 486 -9.44 4.44 -19.64
CA VAL A 486 -9.33 4.49 -21.10
C VAL A 486 -8.19 3.62 -21.61
N GLN A 487 -8.41 2.93 -22.73
CA GLN A 487 -7.32 2.36 -23.52
C GLN A 487 -7.35 2.93 -24.94
N CYS A 488 -6.20 3.37 -25.45
CA CYS A 488 -6.05 3.92 -26.81
C CYS A 488 -5.07 3.09 -27.65
N VAL A 489 -5.37 2.93 -28.93
CA VAL A 489 -4.55 2.20 -29.91
C VAL A 489 -4.52 2.92 -31.25
N ILE A 490 -3.42 2.76 -32.02
CA ILE A 490 -3.53 2.88 -33.49
C ILE A 490 -4.35 1.68 -33.97
N TYR A 491 -5.60 1.90 -34.37
CA TYR A 491 -6.53 0.82 -34.69
C TYR A 491 -6.09 0.06 -35.95
N ARG A 492 -5.87 -1.25 -35.80
CA ARG A 492 -5.43 -2.18 -36.86
C ARG A 492 -6.44 -3.30 -37.12
N GLY A 493 -7.63 -3.17 -36.53
CA GLY A 493 -8.70 -4.16 -36.57
C GLY A 493 -9.47 -4.20 -37.89
N PRO A 494 -10.56 -4.97 -37.93
CA PRO A 494 -11.35 -5.23 -39.14
C PRO A 494 -12.04 -3.99 -39.75
N ASP A 495 -12.35 -2.95 -38.97
CA ASP A 495 -13.04 -1.77 -39.50
C ASP A 495 -12.11 -0.88 -40.35
N ALA A 496 -12.29 -0.96 -41.67
CA ALA A 496 -11.53 -0.22 -42.66
C ALA A 496 -11.76 1.31 -42.65
N THR A 497 -12.79 1.80 -41.96
CA THR A 497 -13.12 3.25 -41.83
C THR A 497 -12.20 3.95 -40.84
N TYR A 498 -11.78 3.21 -39.79
CA TYR A 498 -10.96 3.68 -38.69
C TYR A 498 -9.56 3.05 -38.68
N HIS A 499 -9.26 2.09 -39.55
CA HIS A 499 -7.92 1.50 -39.69
C HIS A 499 -6.83 2.56 -39.92
N GLY A 500 -5.86 2.62 -39.00
CA GLY A 500 -4.76 3.58 -38.98
C GLY A 500 -5.05 4.90 -38.23
N ARG A 501 -6.24 5.04 -37.64
CA ARG A 501 -6.60 6.13 -36.73
C ARG A 501 -6.21 5.79 -35.29
N GLU A 502 -6.11 6.81 -34.44
CA GLU A 502 -5.94 6.62 -33.00
C GLU A 502 -7.33 6.59 -32.35
N ILE A 503 -7.76 5.39 -31.97
CA ILE A 503 -9.08 5.12 -31.37
C ILE A 503 -8.87 4.79 -29.90
N CYS A 504 -9.69 5.37 -29.03
CA CYS A 504 -9.78 4.97 -27.64
C CYS A 504 -11.15 4.35 -27.32
N VAL A 505 -11.16 3.46 -26.33
CA VAL A 505 -12.36 2.96 -25.67
C VAL A 505 -12.30 3.38 -24.21
N ALA A 506 -13.34 4.06 -23.74
CA ALA A 506 -13.36 4.80 -22.48
C ALA A 506 -14.64 4.49 -21.67
N PRO A 507 -14.58 3.58 -20.68
CA PRO A 507 -15.67 3.35 -19.74
C PRO A 507 -15.96 4.59 -18.87
N GLY A 508 -17.23 4.81 -18.55
CA GLY A 508 -17.70 6.01 -17.86
C GLY A 508 -18.77 5.75 -16.81
N GLU A 509 -18.68 4.66 -16.05
CA GLU A 509 -19.70 4.21 -15.06
C GLU A 509 -21.03 3.69 -15.64
N MET A 510 -21.74 4.41 -16.53
CA MET A 510 -23.06 3.96 -17.04
C MET A 510 -23.06 3.46 -18.50
N ALA A 511 -21.99 3.71 -19.24
CA ALA A 511 -21.75 3.20 -20.60
C ALA A 511 -20.27 3.36 -20.98
N ILE A 512 -19.87 2.73 -22.08
CA ILE A 512 -18.49 2.78 -22.60
C ILE A 512 -18.48 3.53 -23.93
N ASN A 513 -17.65 4.57 -24.06
CA ASN A 513 -17.55 5.35 -25.29
C ASN A 513 -16.40 4.87 -26.18
N ILE A 514 -16.64 4.76 -27.49
CA ILE A 514 -15.60 4.64 -28.52
C ILE A 514 -15.37 6.03 -29.10
N VAL A 515 -14.13 6.48 -29.16
CA VAL A 515 -13.76 7.84 -29.61
C VAL A 515 -12.56 7.82 -30.56
N ASP A 516 -12.69 8.50 -31.70
CA ASP A 516 -11.56 8.85 -32.56
C ASP A 516 -10.86 10.09 -31.99
N VAL A 517 -9.64 9.90 -31.50
CA VAL A 517 -8.80 10.95 -30.93
C VAL A 517 -7.67 11.36 -31.87
N THR A 518 -7.68 10.93 -33.13
CA THR A 518 -6.59 11.19 -34.10
C THR A 518 -6.23 12.68 -34.15
N ASP A 519 -7.23 13.55 -34.33
CA ASP A 519 -7.10 14.97 -34.02
C ASP A 519 -7.39 15.21 -32.54
N LYS A 520 -6.33 15.39 -31.75
CA LYS A 520 -6.40 15.64 -30.30
C LYS A 520 -7.23 16.90 -29.98
N SER A 521 -7.30 17.86 -30.90
CA SER A 521 -8.03 19.13 -30.73
C SER A 521 -9.50 19.08 -31.16
N ASN A 522 -9.89 18.05 -31.91
CA ASN A 522 -11.24 17.82 -32.42
C ASN A 522 -11.56 16.31 -32.37
N THR A 523 -11.66 15.77 -31.16
CA THR A 523 -12.02 14.37 -30.90
C THR A 523 -13.48 14.09 -31.29
N VAL A 524 -13.77 12.88 -31.75
CA VAL A 524 -15.11 12.50 -32.26
C VAL A 524 -15.62 11.25 -31.55
N SER A 525 -16.73 11.38 -30.83
CA SER A 525 -17.50 10.25 -30.29
C SER A 525 -18.02 9.42 -31.47
N VAL A 526 -17.62 8.14 -31.53
CA VAL A 526 -17.97 7.19 -32.60
C VAL A 526 -19.22 6.42 -32.19
N ALA A 527 -19.18 5.74 -31.05
CA ALA A 527 -20.27 4.94 -30.51
C ALA A 527 -20.34 4.99 -28.97
N VAL A 528 -21.50 4.64 -28.42
CA VAL A 528 -21.73 4.51 -26.98
C VAL A 528 -22.30 3.12 -26.71
N MET A 529 -21.49 2.24 -26.13
CA MET A 529 -21.82 0.86 -25.82
C MET A 529 -22.55 0.76 -24.48
N THR A 530 -23.66 0.03 -24.45
CA THR A 530 -24.44 -0.22 -23.24
C THR A 530 -25.02 -1.64 -23.26
N TYR A 531 -25.21 -2.23 -22.09
CA TYR A 531 -25.48 -3.65 -21.90
C TYR A 531 -26.53 -3.87 -20.79
N PRO A 532 -27.13 -5.08 -20.68
CA PRO A 532 -28.06 -5.36 -19.58
C PRO A 532 -27.34 -5.26 -18.23
N LEU A 533 -27.99 -4.61 -17.26
CA LEU A 533 -27.54 -4.50 -15.87
C LEU A 533 -26.16 -3.81 -15.71
N VAL A 534 -25.92 -2.68 -16.37
CA VAL A 534 -24.78 -1.80 -16.04
C VAL A 534 -24.87 -1.32 -14.59
N ALA A 535 -23.76 -1.33 -13.86
CA ALA A 535 -23.65 -0.71 -12.54
C ALA A 535 -22.50 0.32 -12.47
N TYR A 536 -21.32 -0.04 -12.97
CA TYR A 536 -20.08 0.72 -12.98
C TYR A 536 -19.11 0.18 -14.04
N SER A 537 -19.34 0.48 -15.32
CA SER A 537 -18.41 0.09 -16.39
C SER A 537 -17.00 0.64 -16.09
N HIS A 538 -16.04 -0.25 -15.83
CA HIS A 538 -14.81 0.05 -15.07
C HIS A 538 -13.58 0.19 -15.97
N GLN A 539 -12.85 -0.89 -16.21
CA GLN A 539 -11.70 -0.99 -17.11
C GLN A 539 -12.03 -1.93 -18.28
N GLY A 540 -11.29 -1.80 -19.37
CA GLY A 540 -11.28 -2.81 -20.43
C GLY A 540 -10.05 -2.73 -21.33
N TRP A 541 -9.84 -3.77 -22.13
CA TRP A 541 -8.63 -3.94 -22.94
C TRP A 541 -8.93 -4.60 -24.30
N PHE A 542 -8.28 -4.11 -25.35
CA PHE A 542 -8.30 -4.67 -26.71
C PHE A 542 -7.56 -6.02 -26.78
N THR A 543 -7.99 -6.91 -27.68
CA THR A 543 -7.16 -8.01 -28.17
C THR A 543 -6.04 -7.52 -29.10
N ASP A 544 -4.96 -8.30 -29.25
CA ASP A 544 -3.80 -7.98 -30.10
C ASP A 544 -4.13 -7.73 -31.59
N ASP A 545 -5.29 -8.19 -32.07
CA ASP A 545 -5.80 -7.92 -33.43
C ASP A 545 -6.70 -6.68 -33.52
N HIS A 546 -6.95 -6.02 -32.38
CA HIS A 546 -7.82 -4.87 -32.16
C HIS A 546 -9.28 -5.12 -32.58
N ARG A 547 -9.70 -6.38 -32.74
CA ARG A 547 -11.08 -6.72 -33.09
C ARG A 547 -12.00 -6.77 -31.87
N TYR A 548 -11.52 -7.28 -30.75
CA TYR A 548 -12.35 -7.47 -29.56
C TYR A 548 -11.93 -6.53 -28.46
N PHE A 549 -12.88 -6.19 -27.59
CA PHE A 549 -12.63 -5.43 -26.37
C PHE A 549 -13.28 -6.17 -25.19
N ILE A 550 -12.47 -6.47 -24.18
CA ILE A 550 -12.87 -7.18 -22.97
C ILE A 550 -13.08 -6.12 -21.88
N ALA A 551 -14.18 -6.16 -21.13
CA ALA A 551 -14.53 -5.11 -20.16
C ALA A 551 -15.16 -5.65 -18.86
N ASN A 552 -14.93 -4.92 -17.77
CA ASN A 552 -15.34 -5.21 -16.39
C ASN A 552 -16.44 -4.23 -15.91
N ASP A 553 -17.21 -4.63 -14.87
CA ASP A 553 -18.27 -3.81 -14.25
C ASP A 553 -18.25 -3.94 -12.71
N GLU A 554 -17.41 -3.12 -12.06
CA GLU A 554 -16.99 -3.28 -10.65
C GLU A 554 -18.14 -3.35 -9.61
N LEU A 555 -19.33 -2.83 -9.92
CA LEU A 555 -20.45 -2.78 -8.98
C LEU A 555 -21.60 -3.72 -9.32
N ASP A 556 -21.44 -4.59 -10.33
CA ASP A 556 -22.45 -5.47 -10.89
C ASP A 556 -22.88 -6.57 -9.89
N GLU A 557 -21.93 -7.34 -9.31
CA GLU A 557 -22.26 -8.36 -8.32
C GLU A 557 -22.72 -7.74 -7.00
N ALA A 558 -22.34 -6.49 -6.73
CA ALA A 558 -22.72 -5.75 -5.53
C ALA A 558 -24.16 -5.23 -5.59
N ASN A 559 -24.58 -4.70 -6.75
CA ASN A 559 -25.91 -4.13 -6.96
C ASN A 559 -26.94 -5.16 -7.43
N PHE A 560 -26.53 -6.19 -8.19
CA PHE A 560 -27.41 -7.20 -8.78
C PHE A 560 -27.16 -8.60 -8.20
N ARG A 561 -26.93 -8.67 -6.87
CA ARG A 561 -26.57 -9.88 -6.10
C ARG A 561 -27.39 -11.14 -6.42
N ASP A 562 -28.68 -11.03 -6.75
CA ASP A 562 -29.54 -12.18 -7.06
C ASP A 562 -29.57 -12.58 -8.56
N SER A 563 -28.96 -11.77 -9.45
CA SER A 563 -28.98 -11.98 -10.90
C SER A 563 -27.78 -12.80 -11.41
N PHE A 564 -26.59 -12.56 -10.87
CA PHE A 564 -25.35 -13.19 -11.33
C PHE A 564 -24.89 -14.35 -10.46
N ARG A 565 -24.26 -15.36 -11.07
CA ARG A 565 -23.84 -16.60 -10.38
C ARG A 565 -22.43 -16.55 -9.82
N GLY A 566 -21.60 -15.69 -10.39
CA GLY A 566 -20.22 -15.39 -10.03
C GLY A 566 -19.80 -14.13 -10.80
N THR A 567 -18.54 -13.73 -10.66
CA THR A 567 -18.00 -12.47 -11.20
C THR A 567 -18.09 -12.38 -12.73
N ARG A 568 -18.50 -11.24 -13.29
CA ARG A 568 -18.80 -11.05 -14.72
C ARG A 568 -17.60 -10.56 -15.53
N THR A 569 -17.55 -10.87 -16.83
CA THR A 569 -16.66 -10.18 -17.78
C THR A 569 -17.32 -10.12 -19.16
N LEU A 570 -17.31 -8.94 -19.77
CA LEU A 570 -17.99 -8.63 -21.04
C LEU A 570 -17.02 -8.75 -22.21
N PHE A 571 -17.49 -9.32 -23.34
CA PHE A 571 -16.69 -9.47 -24.55
C PHE A 571 -17.40 -8.82 -25.74
N TRP A 572 -16.81 -7.77 -26.29
CA TRP A 572 -17.35 -6.98 -27.41
C TRP A 572 -16.66 -7.34 -28.71
N ASP A 573 -17.41 -7.54 -29.80
CA ASP A 573 -16.89 -7.64 -31.17
C ASP A 573 -17.00 -6.26 -31.85
N LEU A 574 -15.84 -5.64 -32.06
CA LEU A 574 -15.66 -4.35 -32.73
C LEU A 574 -15.34 -4.53 -34.22
N ASN A 575 -16.06 -5.45 -34.87
CA ASN A 575 -16.01 -5.68 -36.31
C ASN A 575 -16.44 -4.44 -37.11
N ASP A 576 -17.34 -3.65 -36.53
CA ASP A 576 -17.81 -2.35 -36.96
C ASP A 576 -17.76 -1.46 -35.71
N LEU A 577 -17.06 -0.33 -35.77
CA LEU A 577 -16.92 0.57 -34.62
C LEU A 577 -18.11 1.51 -34.45
N ASP A 578 -18.93 1.70 -35.50
CA ASP A 578 -20.15 2.50 -35.46
C ASP A 578 -21.34 1.70 -34.87
N ASP A 579 -21.33 0.35 -34.96
CA ASP A 579 -22.33 -0.57 -34.39
C ASP A 579 -21.68 -1.75 -33.60
N PRO A 580 -21.02 -1.48 -32.45
CA PRO A 580 -20.29 -2.50 -31.68
C PRO A 580 -21.22 -3.46 -30.91
N VAL A 581 -20.91 -4.76 -30.93
CA VAL A 581 -21.83 -5.82 -30.44
C VAL A 581 -21.26 -6.56 -29.24
N LEU A 582 -22.03 -6.69 -28.15
CA LEU A 582 -21.73 -7.62 -27.05
C LEU A 582 -21.86 -9.06 -27.57
N LEU A 583 -20.73 -9.75 -27.71
CA LEU A 583 -20.61 -11.09 -28.31
C LEU A 583 -20.96 -12.20 -27.32
N THR A 584 -20.40 -12.12 -26.11
CA THR A 584 -20.56 -13.13 -25.06
C THR A 584 -20.26 -12.53 -23.68
N GLU A 585 -20.58 -13.30 -22.64
CA GLU A 585 -20.37 -12.94 -21.24
C GLU A 585 -19.70 -14.13 -20.53
N TYR A 586 -18.55 -13.89 -19.90
CA TYR A 586 -17.95 -14.85 -18.99
C TYR A 586 -18.51 -14.66 -17.58
N PHE A 587 -18.62 -15.77 -16.84
CA PHE A 587 -18.92 -15.77 -15.42
C PHE A 587 -17.93 -16.67 -14.68
N SER A 588 -17.22 -16.08 -13.72
CA SER A 588 -16.31 -16.77 -12.79
C SER A 588 -17.05 -17.84 -11.98
N PRO A 589 -16.37 -18.94 -11.56
CA PRO A 589 -16.91 -19.82 -10.53
C PRO A 589 -17.07 -19.11 -9.18
N GLU A 590 -16.19 -18.14 -8.87
CA GLU A 590 -16.22 -17.38 -7.62
C GLU A 590 -17.10 -16.13 -7.74
N LYS A 591 -17.52 -15.60 -6.59
CA LYS A 591 -18.41 -14.45 -6.51
C LYS A 591 -17.82 -13.32 -5.67
N THR A 592 -16.83 -12.68 -6.27
CA THR A 592 -16.26 -11.41 -5.81
C THR A 592 -16.55 -10.33 -6.84
N VAL A 593 -15.92 -9.17 -6.68
CA VAL A 593 -15.90 -8.10 -7.69
C VAL A 593 -14.71 -8.31 -8.63
N ASP A 594 -14.90 -8.01 -9.91
CA ASP A 594 -13.85 -7.76 -10.90
C ASP A 594 -13.43 -6.29 -10.89
N HIS A 595 -12.13 -6.02 -11.04
CA HIS A 595 -11.59 -4.66 -11.01
C HIS A 595 -10.77 -4.39 -12.28
N ASN A 596 -9.45 -4.60 -12.25
CA ASN A 596 -8.57 -4.38 -13.41
C ASN A 596 -8.46 -5.60 -14.33
N LEU A 597 -8.21 -5.39 -15.62
CA LEU A 597 -7.95 -6.46 -16.59
C LEU A 597 -6.93 -6.06 -17.67
N TYR A 598 -6.10 -7.03 -18.07
CA TYR A 598 -5.07 -6.86 -19.10
C TYR A 598 -5.07 -8.03 -20.08
N VAL A 599 -4.81 -7.78 -21.36
CA VAL A 599 -4.64 -8.85 -22.39
C VAL A 599 -3.21 -8.89 -22.88
N LEU A 600 -2.68 -10.10 -23.02
CA LEU A 600 -1.40 -10.39 -23.67
C LEU A 600 -1.51 -11.69 -24.47
N GLU A 601 -1.28 -11.60 -25.79
CA GLU A 601 -1.50 -12.69 -26.74
C GLU A 601 -2.92 -13.29 -26.64
N ASN A 602 -3.03 -14.59 -26.34
CA ASN A 602 -4.29 -15.32 -26.23
C ASN A 602 -4.83 -15.37 -24.78
N TYR A 603 -4.39 -14.48 -23.89
CA TYR A 603 -4.70 -14.55 -22.46
C TYR A 603 -5.21 -13.23 -21.90
N ALA A 604 -6.34 -13.29 -21.17
CA ALA A 604 -6.83 -12.19 -20.34
C ALA A 604 -6.50 -12.47 -18.87
N TYR A 605 -5.86 -11.51 -18.21
CA TYR A 605 -5.46 -11.52 -16.81
C TYR A 605 -6.43 -10.60 -16.06
N LEU A 606 -7.36 -11.19 -15.30
CA LEU A 606 -8.35 -10.47 -14.52
C LEU A 606 -7.85 -10.33 -13.08
N SER A 607 -7.94 -9.11 -12.56
CA SER A 607 -7.60 -8.73 -11.19
C SER A 607 -8.91 -8.57 -10.43
N ASN A 608 -9.30 -9.63 -9.70
CA ASN A 608 -10.51 -9.64 -8.89
C ASN A 608 -10.11 -9.46 -7.42
N TYR A 609 -10.89 -8.71 -6.63
CA TYR A 609 -10.56 -8.36 -5.24
C TYR A 609 -10.34 -9.60 -4.35
N GLU A 610 -11.35 -10.11 -3.63
CA GLU A 610 -11.19 -11.27 -2.72
C GLU A 610 -11.11 -12.63 -3.45
N SER A 611 -10.82 -12.70 -4.75
CA SER A 611 -10.58 -13.98 -5.46
C SER A 611 -9.31 -14.02 -6.31
N GLY A 612 -8.51 -12.95 -6.24
CA GLY A 612 -7.16 -12.85 -6.77
C GLY A 612 -7.02 -12.78 -8.28
N LEU A 613 -5.84 -13.18 -8.76
CA LEU A 613 -5.51 -13.20 -10.18
C LEU A 613 -6.19 -14.39 -10.85
N ARG A 614 -7.00 -14.13 -11.89
CA ARG A 614 -7.65 -15.14 -12.73
C ARG A 614 -7.11 -15.02 -14.16
N ILE A 615 -6.81 -16.15 -14.82
CA ILE A 615 -6.28 -16.15 -16.20
C ILE A 615 -7.21 -16.95 -17.11
N LEU A 616 -7.82 -16.25 -18.07
CA LEU A 616 -8.65 -16.83 -19.12
C LEU A 616 -7.82 -17.05 -20.39
N ASN A 617 -7.96 -18.21 -21.02
CA ASN A 617 -7.62 -18.39 -22.44
C ASN A 617 -8.76 -17.81 -23.28
N ILE A 618 -8.40 -16.93 -24.22
CA ILE A 618 -9.31 -16.20 -25.13
C ILE A 618 -9.01 -16.49 -26.61
N GLU A 619 -8.28 -17.56 -26.95
CA GLU A 619 -8.06 -17.99 -28.35
C GLU A 619 -9.39 -18.23 -29.11
N ASP A 620 -10.45 -18.64 -28.40
CA ASP A 620 -11.83 -18.51 -28.85
C ASP A 620 -12.57 -17.50 -27.95
N VAL A 621 -12.60 -16.24 -28.38
CA VAL A 621 -13.22 -15.12 -27.67
C VAL A 621 -14.73 -15.32 -27.43
N ALA A 622 -15.41 -16.18 -28.19
CA ALA A 622 -16.81 -16.51 -27.95
C ALA A 622 -17.01 -17.54 -26.83
N ASN A 623 -15.96 -18.31 -26.46
CA ASN A 623 -15.99 -19.37 -25.46
C ASN A 623 -14.74 -19.30 -24.52
N PRO A 624 -14.53 -18.19 -23.78
CA PRO A 624 -13.36 -18.01 -22.92
C PRO A 624 -13.33 -19.03 -21.76
N VAL A 625 -12.12 -19.48 -21.36
CA VAL A 625 -11.93 -20.55 -20.36
C VAL A 625 -10.87 -20.20 -19.32
N GLU A 626 -11.22 -20.24 -18.03
CA GLU A 626 -10.25 -20.08 -16.93
C GLU A 626 -9.29 -21.28 -16.87
N ILE A 627 -8.01 -21.02 -17.16
CA ILE A 627 -6.94 -22.03 -17.21
C ILE A 627 -6.03 -22.01 -15.98
N ALA A 628 -5.98 -20.89 -15.26
CA ALA A 628 -5.11 -20.69 -14.11
C ALA A 628 -5.68 -19.62 -13.16
N TYR A 629 -5.35 -19.70 -11.87
CA TYR A 629 -5.62 -18.66 -10.87
C TYR A 629 -4.60 -18.68 -9.74
N PHE A 630 -4.48 -17.57 -9.02
CA PHE A 630 -3.77 -17.44 -7.76
C PHE A 630 -4.55 -16.49 -6.84
N ASP A 631 -5.08 -17.03 -5.75
CA ASP A 631 -5.85 -16.25 -4.78
C ASP A 631 -4.93 -15.66 -3.71
N THR A 632 -4.94 -14.33 -3.55
CA THR A 632 -4.12 -13.66 -2.53
C THR A 632 -4.83 -13.48 -1.20
N ASP A 633 -6.13 -13.76 -1.12
CA ASP A 633 -6.90 -13.73 0.15
C ASP A 633 -7.24 -15.16 0.61
N PRO A 634 -6.40 -15.79 1.46
CA PRO A 634 -6.70 -17.11 2.02
C PRO A 634 -7.73 -17.07 3.18
N VAL A 635 -8.31 -15.91 3.51
CA VAL A 635 -9.34 -15.73 4.55
C VAL A 635 -10.75 -15.73 3.96
N SER A 636 -10.93 -15.12 2.79
CA SER A 636 -12.25 -14.69 2.31
C SER A 636 -12.41 -14.75 0.79
N ASN A 637 -13.65 -14.66 0.33
CA ASN A 637 -14.07 -14.66 -1.08
C ASN A 637 -15.48 -14.02 -1.15
N ARG A 638 -15.57 -12.71 -0.89
CA ARG A 638 -16.81 -11.92 -0.81
C ARG A 638 -16.90 -10.86 -1.91
N VAL A 639 -18.12 -10.39 -2.14
CA VAL A 639 -18.39 -9.14 -2.88
C VAL A 639 -18.16 -7.95 -1.95
N ALA A 640 -16.90 -7.51 -1.88
CA ALA A 640 -16.38 -6.38 -1.10
C ALA A 640 -15.23 -5.67 -1.87
N PHE A 641 -14.86 -4.46 -1.41
CA PHE A 641 -14.02 -3.48 -2.13
C PHE A 641 -12.73 -3.10 -1.40
N GLU A 642 -12.47 -3.72 -0.25
CA GLU A 642 -11.46 -3.28 0.75
C GLU A 642 -10.25 -4.23 0.82
N TYR A 643 -10.31 -5.39 0.14
CA TYR A 643 -9.42 -6.54 0.39
C TYR A 643 -9.03 -7.27 -0.91
N GLY A 644 -7.90 -7.98 -0.89
CA GLY A 644 -7.43 -8.79 -2.02
C GLY A 644 -6.78 -7.99 -3.17
N VAL A 645 -6.82 -8.49 -4.41
CA VAL A 645 -6.01 -7.96 -5.54
C VAL A 645 -6.61 -6.68 -6.12
N TRP A 646 -5.81 -5.61 -6.17
CA TRP A 646 -6.12 -4.39 -6.90
C TRP A 646 -5.82 -4.55 -8.40
N SER A 647 -4.60 -4.99 -8.74
CA SER A 647 -4.12 -4.99 -10.13
C SER A 647 -2.94 -5.94 -10.34
N SER A 648 -2.61 -6.22 -11.61
CA SER A 648 -1.53 -7.11 -12.02
C SER A 648 -0.85 -6.67 -13.32
N TYR A 649 0.44 -6.93 -13.47
CA TYR A 649 1.21 -6.59 -14.66
C TYR A 649 1.87 -7.86 -15.26
N PRO A 650 1.38 -8.36 -16.42
CA PRO A 650 1.85 -9.60 -17.04
C PRO A 650 2.93 -9.40 -18.14
N TYR A 651 3.33 -8.17 -18.43
CA TYR A 651 4.11 -7.84 -19.64
C TYR A 651 5.64 -8.01 -19.52
N PHE A 652 6.15 -8.60 -18.44
CA PHE A 652 7.58 -8.83 -18.26
C PHE A 652 8.14 -9.90 -19.20
N LYS A 653 9.34 -9.67 -19.73
CA LYS A 653 9.99 -10.58 -20.70
C LYS A 653 10.45 -11.88 -20.06
N SER A 654 10.63 -11.88 -18.74
CA SER A 654 10.90 -13.09 -17.98
C SER A 654 9.68 -14.01 -17.81
N GLY A 655 8.47 -13.55 -18.19
CA GLY A 655 7.24 -14.35 -18.14
C GLY A 655 6.57 -14.44 -16.77
N ILE A 656 6.98 -13.58 -15.83
CA ILE A 656 6.32 -13.40 -14.54
C ILE A 656 5.10 -12.48 -14.65
N VAL A 657 4.14 -12.68 -13.76
CA VAL A 657 3.10 -11.69 -13.46
C VAL A 657 3.41 -11.12 -12.09
N VAL A 658 3.54 -9.80 -11.98
CA VAL A 658 3.56 -9.14 -10.66
C VAL A 658 2.15 -8.70 -10.29
N VAL A 659 1.77 -8.83 -9.02
CA VAL A 659 0.40 -8.56 -8.56
C VAL A 659 0.44 -7.73 -7.28
N SER A 660 -0.41 -6.70 -7.21
CA SER A 660 -0.60 -5.87 -6.01
C SER A 660 -1.90 -6.23 -5.31
N SER A 661 -1.81 -6.56 -4.02
CA SER A 661 -2.94 -6.95 -3.17
C SER A 661 -3.02 -6.04 -1.96
N MET A 662 -4.15 -5.35 -1.77
CA MET A 662 -4.33 -4.20 -0.87
C MET A 662 -3.77 -4.42 0.53
N GLU A 663 -4.10 -5.54 1.18
CA GLU A 663 -3.60 -5.89 2.51
C GLU A 663 -2.27 -6.66 2.48
N GLN A 664 -2.02 -7.46 1.43
CA GLN A 664 -0.92 -8.43 1.43
C GLN A 664 0.38 -7.90 0.82
N GLY A 665 0.34 -6.86 -0.02
CA GLY A 665 1.52 -6.29 -0.69
C GLY A 665 1.77 -6.86 -2.09
N LEU A 666 3.04 -7.10 -2.42
CA LEU A 666 3.50 -7.45 -3.76
C LEU A 666 3.73 -8.97 -3.90
N PHE A 667 3.14 -9.58 -4.91
CA PHE A 667 3.43 -10.96 -5.33
C PHE A 667 4.22 -10.98 -6.65
N VAL A 668 5.14 -11.93 -6.77
CA VAL A 668 5.82 -12.29 -8.01
C VAL A 668 5.43 -13.74 -8.34
N LEU A 669 4.65 -13.91 -9.41
CA LEU A 669 3.98 -15.16 -9.75
C LEU A 669 4.47 -15.70 -11.11
N GLN A 670 4.51 -17.03 -11.23
CA GLN A 670 4.87 -17.73 -12.47
C GLN A 670 3.75 -18.66 -12.93
N PRO A 671 2.94 -18.24 -13.92
CA PRO A 671 1.98 -19.14 -14.57
C PRO A 671 2.69 -20.33 -15.25
N THR A 672 2.40 -21.55 -14.80
CA THR A 672 3.07 -22.77 -15.25
C THR A 672 2.41 -23.41 -16.47
N THR A 673 1.10 -23.21 -16.68
CA THR A 673 0.41 -23.62 -17.92
C THR A 673 0.69 -22.69 -19.09
N LEU A 674 1.11 -21.44 -18.85
CA LEU A 674 1.56 -20.52 -19.92
C LEU A 674 3.00 -20.83 -20.37
N SER A 675 3.74 -21.62 -19.59
CA SER A 675 5.15 -21.97 -19.84
C SER A 675 5.36 -23.00 -20.96
N ILE A 676 4.53 -23.01 -22.01
CA ILE A 676 4.66 -23.88 -23.20
C ILE A 676 4.82 -23.05 -24.50
N THR A 677 5.57 -21.96 -24.43
CA THR A 677 5.97 -21.13 -25.59
C THR A 677 7.47 -21.14 -25.88
N ALA A 678 8.31 -21.40 -24.87
CA ALA A 678 9.79 -21.33 -24.99
C ALA A 678 10.50 -22.69 -25.16
N SER A 679 10.00 -23.77 -24.57
CA SER A 679 10.57 -25.12 -24.70
C SER A 679 9.48 -26.20 -24.65
N GLU A 680 9.73 -27.34 -25.31
CA GLU A 680 8.84 -28.52 -25.35
C GLU A 680 7.42 -28.23 -25.90
N LYS A 681 7.38 -27.79 -27.17
CA LYS A 681 6.18 -27.97 -28.00
C LYS A 681 5.92 -29.46 -28.21
N ASP A 682 5.04 -30.05 -27.40
CA ASP A 682 4.44 -31.34 -27.73
C ASP A 682 3.42 -31.10 -28.85
N GLU A 683 3.77 -31.52 -30.07
CA GLU A 683 3.02 -31.19 -31.26
C GLU A 683 1.71 -31.99 -31.30
N GLN A 684 0.58 -31.37 -30.93
CA GLN A 684 -0.73 -31.86 -31.35
C GLN A 684 -0.82 -31.79 -32.88
N VAL A 685 -0.40 -32.88 -33.52
CA VAL A 685 -0.52 -33.11 -34.95
C VAL A 685 -2.01 -33.10 -35.33
N PRO A 686 -2.46 -32.18 -36.19
CA PRO A 686 -3.85 -32.10 -36.61
C PRO A 686 -4.21 -33.30 -37.52
N GLU A 687 -5.43 -33.80 -37.45
CA GLU A 687 -5.88 -34.96 -38.24
C GLU A 687 -5.93 -34.68 -39.76
N ALA A 688 -5.94 -33.41 -40.17
CA ALA A 688 -6.03 -32.99 -41.56
C ALA A 688 -5.18 -31.74 -41.83
N PHE A 689 -4.78 -31.57 -43.10
CA PHE A 689 -4.10 -30.36 -43.56
C PHE A 689 -5.09 -29.21 -43.78
N ALA A 690 -4.74 -28.02 -43.30
CA ALA A 690 -5.49 -26.80 -43.55
C ALA A 690 -4.56 -25.60 -43.79
N VAL A 691 -5.00 -24.65 -44.61
CA VAL A 691 -4.42 -23.31 -44.70
C VAL A 691 -5.36 -22.40 -43.91
N ARG A 692 -4.90 -21.89 -42.76
CA ARG A 692 -5.73 -21.08 -41.84
C ARG A 692 -5.94 -19.66 -42.35
N GLY A 693 -4.94 -19.10 -43.01
CA GLY A 693 -4.95 -17.74 -43.53
C GLY A 693 -3.54 -17.17 -43.65
N ASN A 694 -3.44 -15.85 -43.69
CA ASN A 694 -2.16 -15.15 -43.66
C ASN A 694 -2.28 -13.82 -42.92
N HIS A 695 -1.28 -13.48 -42.11
CA HIS A 695 -1.32 -12.33 -41.19
C HIS A 695 0.01 -11.54 -41.20
N PRO A 696 -0.01 -10.19 -41.28
CA PRO A 696 -1.18 -9.35 -41.51
C PRO A 696 -1.76 -9.54 -42.92
N ASN A 697 -3.00 -9.09 -43.14
CA ASN A 697 -3.70 -9.10 -44.42
C ASN A 697 -4.85 -8.08 -44.41
N PRO A 698 -4.73 -6.90 -45.04
CA PRO A 698 -3.67 -6.50 -45.98
C PRO A 698 -2.28 -6.35 -45.35
N PHE A 699 -1.24 -6.29 -46.19
CA PHE A 699 0.16 -6.34 -45.72
C PHE A 699 1.12 -5.55 -46.60
N ASN A 700 2.30 -5.24 -46.04
CA ASN A 700 3.41 -4.57 -46.74
C ASN A 700 4.76 -4.86 -46.03
N PRO A 701 5.80 -5.40 -46.71
CA PRO A 701 5.81 -6.10 -47.99
C PRO A 701 5.60 -7.63 -47.85
N SER A 702 5.55 -8.14 -46.61
CA SER A 702 5.53 -9.57 -46.27
C SER A 702 4.34 -9.96 -45.38
N THR A 703 3.87 -11.20 -45.51
CA THR A 703 2.77 -11.78 -44.72
C THR A 703 3.15 -13.18 -44.23
N ARG A 704 2.58 -13.61 -43.10
CA ARG A 704 2.84 -14.92 -42.49
C ARG A 704 1.67 -15.86 -42.77
N ILE A 705 1.84 -16.84 -43.66
CA ILE A 705 0.83 -17.88 -43.93
C ILE A 705 0.82 -18.90 -42.79
N LEU A 706 -0.36 -19.22 -42.26
CA LEU A 706 -0.57 -20.18 -41.17
C LEU A 706 -1.09 -21.51 -41.71
N LEU A 707 -0.46 -22.62 -41.30
CA LEU A 707 -0.70 -23.96 -41.81
C LEU A 707 -0.91 -24.98 -40.68
N ASP A 708 -1.86 -25.89 -40.86
CA ASP A 708 -1.98 -27.11 -40.08
C ASP A 708 -1.43 -28.28 -40.91
N LEU A 709 -0.48 -29.05 -40.35
CA LEU A 709 0.24 -30.11 -41.05
C LEU A 709 0.10 -31.47 -40.32
N PRO A 710 -0.60 -32.47 -40.90
CA PRO A 710 -0.74 -33.81 -40.31
C PRO A 710 0.54 -34.65 -40.39
N GLU A 711 1.48 -34.26 -41.26
CA GLU A 711 2.81 -34.86 -41.40
C GLU A 711 3.81 -33.77 -41.76
N SER A 712 5.08 -33.95 -41.40
CA SER A 712 6.17 -33.07 -41.86
C SER A 712 6.31 -33.15 -43.37
N ALA A 713 6.39 -32.01 -44.04
CA ALA A 713 6.25 -31.90 -45.49
C ALA A 713 7.15 -30.82 -46.09
N GLU A 714 7.61 -31.00 -47.33
CA GLU A 714 8.12 -29.87 -48.12
C GLU A 714 6.96 -28.97 -48.52
N VAL A 715 7.03 -27.69 -48.15
CA VAL A 715 5.99 -26.70 -48.44
C VAL A 715 6.46 -25.74 -49.54
N THR A 716 5.63 -25.62 -50.57
CA THR A 716 5.80 -24.64 -51.65
C THR A 716 4.55 -23.79 -51.78
N ILE A 717 4.71 -22.50 -52.10
CA ILE A 717 3.60 -21.55 -52.23
C ILE A 717 3.67 -20.92 -53.62
N ASP A 718 2.68 -21.19 -54.44
CA ASP A 718 2.46 -20.52 -55.72
C ASP A 718 1.64 -19.25 -55.51
N VAL A 719 2.20 -18.09 -55.84
CA VAL A 719 1.47 -16.81 -55.86
C VAL A 719 0.88 -16.57 -57.24
N ILE A 720 -0.38 -16.17 -57.31
CA ILE A 720 -1.21 -16.13 -58.52
C ILE A 720 -1.98 -14.79 -58.57
N ASP A 721 -2.06 -14.15 -59.74
CA ASP A 721 -2.90 -12.97 -59.93
C ASP A 721 -4.40 -13.32 -60.09
N LEU A 722 -5.28 -12.31 -60.05
CA LEU A 722 -6.72 -12.50 -60.26
C LEU A 722 -7.11 -12.97 -61.69
N LEU A 723 -6.15 -13.07 -62.61
CA LEU A 723 -6.33 -13.63 -63.95
C LEU A 723 -5.83 -15.08 -64.04
N GLY A 724 -5.48 -15.70 -62.91
CA GLY A 724 -4.99 -17.08 -62.83
C GLY A 724 -3.52 -17.26 -63.25
N ARG A 725 -2.76 -16.18 -63.40
CA ARG A 725 -1.34 -16.23 -63.81
C ARG A 725 -0.46 -16.39 -62.60
N LYS A 726 0.35 -17.45 -62.58
CA LYS A 726 1.38 -17.65 -61.55
C LYS A 726 2.45 -16.56 -61.66
N MET A 727 2.58 -15.74 -60.62
CA MET A 727 3.56 -14.66 -60.50
C MET A 727 4.94 -15.19 -60.10
N PHE A 728 4.97 -16.10 -59.11
CA PHE A 728 6.17 -16.84 -58.69
C PHE A 728 5.80 -18.04 -57.82
N THR A 729 6.78 -18.92 -57.59
CA THR A 729 6.75 -19.91 -56.51
C THR A 729 7.74 -19.52 -55.42
N LEU A 730 7.35 -19.61 -54.16
CA LEU A 730 8.24 -19.64 -53.00
C LEU A 730 8.43 -21.09 -52.55
N ASN A 731 9.67 -21.47 -52.25
CA ASN A 731 9.94 -22.72 -51.52
C ASN A 731 10.20 -22.36 -50.05
N ALA A 732 9.43 -22.96 -49.14
CA ALA A 732 9.57 -22.76 -47.70
C ALA A 732 10.45 -23.84 -47.03
N GLY A 733 10.87 -24.85 -47.78
CA GLY A 733 11.60 -26.01 -47.26
C GLY A 733 10.70 -26.99 -46.51
N THR A 734 11.31 -27.84 -45.70
CA THR A 734 10.61 -28.81 -44.85
C THR A 734 10.00 -28.12 -43.63
N VAL A 735 8.67 -28.11 -43.54
CA VAL A 735 7.93 -27.66 -42.36
C VAL A 735 7.50 -28.90 -41.56
N GLN A 736 7.65 -28.86 -40.24
CA GLN A 736 7.29 -30.00 -39.36
C GLN A 736 5.78 -30.10 -39.12
N ALA A 737 5.30 -31.31 -38.81
CA ALA A 737 3.92 -31.60 -38.42
C ALA A 737 3.43 -30.74 -37.22
N GLY A 738 2.12 -30.60 -37.05
CA GLY A 738 1.51 -29.78 -35.98
C GLY A 738 0.65 -28.63 -36.52
N LYS A 739 -0.05 -27.97 -35.59
CA LYS A 739 -0.94 -26.82 -35.87
C LYS A 739 -0.18 -25.50 -36.02
N ASN A 740 -0.83 -24.50 -36.62
CA ASN A 740 -0.41 -23.08 -36.66
C ASN A 740 1.07 -22.86 -37.07
N LYS A 741 1.54 -23.63 -38.04
CA LYS A 741 2.89 -23.54 -38.60
C LYS A 741 3.01 -22.33 -39.52
N THR A 742 3.97 -21.47 -39.23
CA THR A 742 4.16 -20.19 -39.92
C THR A 742 5.13 -20.30 -41.08
N VAL A 743 4.71 -19.86 -42.26
CA VAL A 743 5.58 -19.65 -43.43
C VAL A 743 5.56 -18.18 -43.83
N LEU A 744 6.73 -17.54 -43.80
CA LEU A 744 6.89 -16.14 -44.21
C LEU A 744 6.90 -16.02 -45.74
N LEU A 745 5.98 -15.21 -46.27
CA LEU A 745 5.88 -14.88 -47.68
C LEU A 745 6.26 -13.41 -47.89
N ASP A 746 7.49 -13.15 -48.33
CA ASP A 746 7.90 -11.85 -48.85
C ASP A 746 7.38 -11.63 -50.28
N THR A 747 6.72 -10.49 -50.49
CA THR A 747 6.20 -10.06 -51.78
C THR A 747 6.80 -8.72 -52.25
N GLY A 748 7.99 -8.36 -51.78
CA GLY A 748 8.77 -7.19 -52.22
C GLY A 748 8.93 -7.03 -53.74
N ARG A 749 8.69 -8.08 -54.53
CA ARG A 749 8.65 -8.11 -56.01
C ARG A 749 7.28 -7.91 -56.69
N LEU A 750 6.17 -7.84 -55.94
CA LEU A 750 4.82 -7.60 -56.48
C LEU A 750 4.45 -6.11 -56.46
N ALA A 751 3.36 -5.76 -57.17
CA ALA A 751 2.72 -4.44 -57.09
C ALA A 751 1.51 -4.50 -56.15
N SER A 752 1.05 -3.36 -55.63
CA SER A 752 -0.10 -3.29 -54.73
C SER A 752 -1.37 -3.84 -55.41
N GLY A 753 -2.14 -4.67 -54.69
CA GLY A 753 -3.30 -5.37 -55.25
C GLY A 753 -3.67 -6.66 -54.50
N THR A 754 -4.79 -7.26 -54.90
CA THR A 754 -5.21 -8.59 -54.43
C THR A 754 -4.53 -9.69 -55.25
N TYR A 755 -4.02 -10.70 -54.57
CA TYR A 755 -3.47 -11.93 -55.12
C TYR A 755 -4.14 -13.16 -54.48
N LEU A 756 -4.10 -14.28 -55.18
CA LEU A 756 -4.35 -15.60 -54.61
C LEU A 756 -3.01 -16.28 -54.34
N TYR A 757 -3.00 -17.22 -53.40
CA TYR A 757 -1.88 -18.14 -53.23
C TYR A 757 -2.38 -19.57 -53.07
N GLN A 758 -1.63 -20.52 -53.62
CA GLN A 758 -1.83 -21.95 -53.44
C GLN A 758 -0.66 -22.53 -52.67
N VAL A 759 -0.93 -23.04 -51.48
CA VAL A 759 0.02 -23.81 -50.68
C VAL A 759 -0.03 -25.26 -51.16
N ILE A 760 1.14 -25.86 -51.38
CA ILE A 760 1.31 -27.26 -51.76
C ILE A 760 2.29 -27.89 -50.76
N ALA A 761 1.76 -28.75 -49.90
CA ALA A 761 2.53 -29.55 -48.95
C ALA A 761 2.76 -30.97 -49.51
N ARG A 762 3.99 -31.45 -49.46
CA ARG A 762 4.41 -32.78 -49.94
C ARG A 762 5.03 -33.56 -48.79
N SER A 763 4.28 -34.50 -48.22
CA SER A 763 4.78 -35.42 -47.20
C SER A 763 5.28 -36.72 -47.86
N ALA A 764 5.68 -37.70 -47.05
CA ALA A 764 6.04 -39.02 -47.54
C ALA A 764 4.82 -39.86 -47.96
N SER A 765 3.62 -39.57 -47.43
CA SER A 765 2.39 -40.31 -47.72
C SER A 765 1.48 -39.65 -48.76
N ASN A 766 1.48 -38.31 -48.86
CA ASN A 766 0.49 -37.58 -49.64
C ASN A 766 0.98 -36.23 -50.18
N ILE A 767 0.24 -35.66 -51.14
CA ILE A 767 0.37 -34.28 -51.61
C ILE A 767 -0.95 -33.56 -51.30
N GLN A 768 -0.89 -32.56 -50.43
CA GLN A 768 -2.05 -31.79 -49.98
C GLN A 768 -1.94 -30.35 -50.47
N THR A 769 -3.07 -29.74 -50.85
CA THR A 769 -3.11 -28.39 -51.40
C THR A 769 -4.24 -27.57 -50.81
N GLY A 770 -3.96 -26.32 -50.47
CA GLY A 770 -4.95 -25.35 -49.98
C GLY A 770 -4.71 -23.99 -50.61
N THR A 771 -5.71 -23.11 -50.58
CA THR A 771 -5.67 -21.81 -51.25
C THR A 771 -6.18 -20.70 -50.36
N GLY A 772 -5.52 -19.54 -50.40
CA GLY A 772 -5.94 -18.33 -49.71
C GLY A 772 -5.90 -17.08 -50.59
N ARG A 773 -6.38 -15.96 -50.05
CA ARG A 773 -6.38 -14.63 -50.68
C ARG A 773 -5.56 -13.68 -49.83
N MET A 774 -4.67 -12.92 -50.46
CA MET A 774 -3.86 -11.90 -49.80
C MET A 774 -3.96 -10.55 -50.51
N VAL A 775 -3.81 -9.44 -49.77
CA VAL A 775 -3.90 -8.07 -50.29
C VAL A 775 -2.63 -7.29 -49.95
N LEU A 776 -1.82 -6.97 -50.95
CA LEU A 776 -0.58 -6.20 -50.79
C LEU A 776 -0.88 -4.70 -50.94
N MET A 777 -0.43 -3.89 -49.98
CA MET A 777 -0.57 -2.43 -49.99
C MET A 777 0.79 -1.74 -49.84
N LYS A 778 1.53 -1.66 -50.95
CA LYS A 778 2.70 -0.78 -51.08
C LYS A 778 2.29 0.61 -51.57
#